data_AF-A0A937BEY2-F1
#
_entry.id   AF-A0A937BEY2-F1
#
_cell.length_a   1.000
_cell.length_b   1.000
_cell.length_c   1.000
_cell.angle_alpha   90.00
_cell.angle_beta   90.00
_cell.angle_gamma   90.00
#
_symmetry.space_group_name_H-M   'P 1'
#
loop_
_entity.id
_entity.type
_entity.pdbx_description
1 polymer ?
#
loop_
_entity_poly.entity_id
_entity_poly.type
_entity_poly.pdbx_seq_one_letter_code
_entity_poly.pdbx_strand_id
1 'polypeptide(L)'
;MKHITTSACVVLVLFLLWNSGLASGIRMPDVADAPVVVIKRDDHVATIEMDFDPSNAYQLWDVGDAGLDPIGYLVQWWLDAAEVPGLVAECGCATDQTTGDTIVGTEAQPHQIVTANRVAQIQPIANNVLYHLRVTKLNSLGAICSPATTMTFMGGDPIRVNSLRDAMTFFDDFNLPEGPADERNWNNAMTPQTDPRFNLFFINPQCHTHTLTGTSNSAAGDRAQVAQRPRKPILIDSVEERRIVFDMDGLFSPRSVWYLDLNPVKTDLTGHMSFFDENGVEGLPADVLRLRAQYNDLSVHLINSQGESYSQASVNLADFGRRLSINVRRSFDVRVNTAGIKIYVDSVLVIDTEFAPGDFKPGIYDLLWSTIGYNTSKDDNPYFLSHWDNFGFDGPDVEPYIVHNYVSRIDSTDYQKSQDYNEEYPVYTIHIPDDIRPVTHDVHNDVYLVFTYFSNDYSYFTIEPGDSVFVNGVGFPLPEGANNSNPLNPDLVGYSGSAISNRIHIGEAHFNSHSPLHIGHNEVQFFATNAGIINVHVEVFCPSTAPEPPYTQPADVHGHFPMHHHLPKLGIPAYIIDIDDVELEDDEDGNLFGPTVSGVVPVEVLAGNRHWANWAPNLLNMPAISAELWSAGSTSGVDSLHFSSNLHWIRWLRVFFLPVSMCLKIILLRRSGMHMISIQ
;
A
#
# COMPACT_ATOMS: atom_id res chain seq x y z
N MET A 1 -65.61 -30.50 0.37
CA MET A 1 -65.12 -31.82 -0.10
C MET A 1 -64.46 -31.62 -1.46
N LYS A 2 -63.27 -32.19 -1.68
CA LYS A 2 -62.51 -32.30 -2.94
C LYS A 2 -62.15 -31.00 -3.72
N HIS A 3 -60.83 -30.77 -3.78
CA HIS A 3 -59.99 -30.37 -4.93
C HIS A 3 -60.55 -30.73 -6.34
N ILE A 4 -60.10 -30.19 -7.48
CA ILE A 4 -58.84 -29.48 -7.89
C ILE A 4 -59.20 -28.53 -9.09
N THR A 5 -58.41 -27.60 -9.68
CA THR A 5 -56.99 -27.55 -10.09
C THR A 5 -56.45 -26.09 -10.25
N THR A 6 -55.19 -25.98 -10.72
CA THR A 6 -54.42 -24.82 -11.23
C THR A 6 -55.12 -23.77 -12.11
N SER A 7 -54.66 -22.52 -12.00
CA SER A 7 -54.68 -21.51 -13.07
C SER A 7 -53.28 -21.36 -13.70
N ALA A 8 -53.18 -21.34 -15.02
CA ALA A 8 -51.98 -20.91 -15.74
C ALA A 8 -52.13 -19.46 -16.19
N CYS A 9 -51.08 -18.64 -16.06
CA CYS A 9 -51.08 -17.27 -16.57
C CYS A 9 -50.57 -17.24 -18.01
N VAL A 10 -51.21 -16.45 -18.87
CA VAL A 10 -50.91 -16.41 -20.31
C VAL A 10 -49.75 -15.46 -20.60
N VAL A 11 -48.69 -15.96 -21.21
CA VAL A 11 -47.66 -15.13 -21.87
C VAL A 11 -48.23 -14.62 -23.18
N LEU A 12 -48.48 -13.31 -23.27
CA LEU A 12 -48.93 -12.66 -24.49
C LEU A 12 -47.75 -12.03 -25.23
N VAL A 13 -47.31 -12.65 -26.32
CA VAL A 13 -46.31 -12.07 -27.22
C VAL A 13 -46.94 -10.94 -28.03
N LEU A 14 -46.30 -9.78 -28.08
CA LEU A 14 -46.74 -8.63 -28.86
C LEU A 14 -45.57 -8.00 -29.62
N PHE A 15 -45.07 -8.75 -30.60
CA PHE A 15 -44.27 -8.21 -31.70
C PHE A 15 -45.18 -7.49 -32.72
N LEU A 16 -44.57 -6.62 -33.55
CA LEU A 16 -45.17 -5.95 -34.71
C LEU A 16 -46.26 -4.91 -34.44
N LEU A 17 -45.85 -3.65 -34.22
CA LEU A 17 -46.59 -2.49 -34.76
C LEU A 17 -45.69 -1.23 -34.95
N TRP A 18 -44.54 -1.40 -35.62
CA TRP A 18 -43.63 -0.29 -35.95
C TRP A 18 -43.60 -0.03 -37.46
N ASN A 19 -44.67 0.54 -38.04
CA ASN A 19 -44.60 1.07 -39.41
C ASN A 19 -45.70 2.09 -39.80
N SER A 20 -45.63 3.31 -39.26
CA SER A 20 -46.19 4.53 -39.88
C SER A 20 -45.60 5.76 -39.19
N GLY A 21 -44.97 6.67 -39.94
CA GLY A 21 -44.11 7.70 -39.36
C GLY A 21 -44.83 8.85 -38.64
N LEU A 22 -44.33 9.21 -37.46
CA LEU A 22 -44.37 10.55 -36.85
C LEU A 22 -43.40 10.59 -35.64
N ALA A 23 -42.09 10.44 -35.90
CA ALA A 23 -41.06 10.30 -34.88
C ALA A 23 -39.72 10.99 -35.24
N SER A 24 -39.79 12.20 -35.79
CA SER A 24 -38.61 13.06 -36.01
C SER A 24 -38.41 14.00 -34.81
N GLY A 25 -37.54 13.66 -33.86
CA GLY A 25 -37.25 14.56 -32.73
C GLY A 25 -36.49 13.94 -31.55
N ILE A 26 -36.57 12.63 -31.33
CA ILE A 26 -35.75 11.93 -30.34
C ILE A 26 -34.66 11.17 -31.08
N ARG A 27 -33.44 11.72 -31.11
CA ARG A 27 -32.25 10.88 -31.23
C ARG A 27 -32.21 10.00 -29.97
N MET A 28 -32.03 8.69 -30.14
CA MET A 28 -31.33 7.95 -29.07
C MET A 28 -29.93 8.57 -28.96
N PRO A 29 -29.33 8.70 -27.76
CA PRO A 29 -27.92 9.09 -27.68
C PRO A 29 -27.11 8.14 -28.57
N ASP A 30 -26.23 8.70 -29.40
CA ASP A 30 -25.45 7.93 -30.36
C ASP A 30 -24.54 6.98 -29.58
N VAL A 31 -24.90 5.69 -29.57
CA VAL A 31 -24.26 4.65 -28.75
C VAL A 31 -22.78 4.57 -29.11
N ALA A 32 -21.90 4.69 -28.13
CA ALA A 32 -20.47 4.76 -28.35
C ALA A 32 -19.93 3.47 -28.97
N ASP A 33 -18.93 3.59 -29.84
CA ASP A 33 -18.25 2.43 -30.42
C ASP A 33 -17.66 1.51 -29.34
N ALA A 34 -17.63 0.21 -29.62
CA ALA A 34 -17.03 -0.79 -28.73
C ALA A 34 -15.57 -0.43 -28.41
N PRO A 35 -15.08 -0.67 -27.18
CA PRO A 35 -13.72 -0.27 -26.80
C PRO A 35 -12.65 -1.04 -27.58
N VAL A 36 -11.64 -0.34 -28.08
CA VAL A 36 -10.44 -0.98 -28.64
C VAL A 36 -9.63 -1.53 -27.47
N VAL A 37 -9.46 -2.86 -27.41
CA VAL A 37 -8.77 -3.54 -26.31
C VAL A 37 -7.46 -4.15 -26.78
N VAL A 38 -6.39 -3.91 -26.01
CA VAL A 38 -5.09 -4.58 -26.13
C VAL A 38 -4.77 -5.24 -24.80
N ILE A 39 -4.19 -6.45 -24.85
CA ILE A 39 -3.82 -7.23 -23.66
C ILE A 39 -2.30 -7.40 -23.65
N LYS A 40 -1.68 -7.00 -22.54
CA LYS A 40 -0.27 -7.31 -22.23
C LYS A 40 -0.26 -8.30 -21.07
N ARG A 41 0.57 -9.33 -21.16
CA ARG A 41 0.62 -10.43 -20.19
C ARG A 41 1.94 -10.36 -19.42
N ASP A 42 1.89 -10.69 -18.15
CA ASP A 42 3.06 -10.86 -17.29
C ASP A 42 2.78 -11.99 -16.28
N ASP A 43 3.69 -12.27 -15.37
CA ASP A 43 3.51 -13.38 -14.41
C ASP A 43 2.26 -13.19 -13.54
N HIS A 44 1.34 -14.16 -13.59
CA HIS A 44 0.04 -14.15 -12.87
C HIS A 44 -0.90 -12.93 -13.06
N VAL A 45 -0.56 -11.97 -13.95
CA VAL A 45 -1.32 -10.74 -14.22
C VAL A 45 -1.45 -10.43 -15.72
N ALA A 46 -2.51 -9.72 -16.11
CA ALA A 46 -2.60 -9.10 -17.43
C ALA A 46 -3.03 -7.64 -17.36
N THR A 47 -2.28 -6.76 -18.04
CA THR A 47 -2.62 -5.35 -18.21
C THR A 47 -3.53 -5.18 -19.42
N ILE A 48 -4.73 -4.65 -19.19
CA ILE A 48 -5.77 -4.40 -20.20
C ILE A 48 -5.76 -2.91 -20.56
N GLU A 49 -5.41 -2.60 -21.80
CA GLU A 49 -5.42 -1.25 -22.36
C GLU A 49 -6.70 -1.03 -23.17
N MET A 50 -7.42 0.06 -22.92
CA MET A 50 -8.81 0.28 -23.33
C MET A 50 -8.99 1.68 -23.94
N ASP A 51 -9.13 1.74 -25.27
CA ASP A 51 -9.01 2.96 -26.08
C ASP A 51 -7.81 3.84 -25.65
N PHE A 52 -6.67 3.19 -25.39
CA PHE A 52 -5.47 3.82 -24.84
C PHE A 52 -4.50 4.24 -25.94
N ASP A 53 -4.17 5.52 -25.97
CA ASP A 53 -3.16 6.11 -26.85
C ASP A 53 -1.85 6.38 -26.07
N PRO A 54 -0.81 5.54 -26.22
CA PRO A 54 0.47 5.74 -25.52
C PRO A 54 1.22 7.01 -25.95
N SER A 55 0.79 7.71 -27.01
CA SER A 55 1.33 9.02 -27.40
C SER A 55 0.63 10.21 -26.74
N ASN A 56 -0.48 9.98 -26.02
CA ASN A 56 -1.21 10.99 -25.28
C ASN A 56 -1.12 10.75 -23.76
N ALA A 57 -0.28 11.56 -23.09
CA ALA A 57 -0.13 11.59 -21.64
C ALA A 57 -1.43 11.93 -20.86
N TYR A 58 -2.32 12.71 -21.47
CA TYR A 58 -3.47 13.36 -20.83
C TYR A 58 -4.79 12.98 -21.49
N GLN A 59 -5.06 11.67 -21.58
CA GLN A 59 -6.32 11.10 -22.07
C GLN A 59 -7.46 11.24 -21.06
N LEU A 60 -7.88 12.48 -20.80
CA LEU A 60 -9.04 12.81 -19.98
C LEU A 60 -10.36 12.33 -20.63
N TRP A 61 -11.44 12.42 -19.86
CA TRP A 61 -12.80 12.20 -20.34
C TRP A 61 -13.48 13.54 -20.58
N ASP A 62 -14.00 13.75 -21.79
CA ASP A 62 -14.93 14.84 -22.07
C ASP A 62 -16.33 14.40 -21.57
N VAL A 63 -16.87 15.10 -20.57
CA VAL A 63 -18.15 14.76 -19.93
C VAL A 63 -19.12 15.92 -20.09
N GLY A 64 -20.25 15.69 -20.76
CA GLY A 64 -21.34 16.68 -20.86
C GLY A 64 -22.33 16.61 -19.70
N ASP A 65 -23.02 17.71 -19.44
CA ASP A 65 -23.99 17.89 -18.34
C ASP A 65 -25.10 16.82 -18.27
N ALA A 66 -25.35 16.09 -19.37
CA ALA A 66 -26.33 15.02 -19.44
C ALA A 66 -25.86 13.70 -18.79
N GLY A 67 -24.56 13.54 -18.54
CA GLY A 67 -23.96 12.32 -17.96
C GLY A 67 -24.05 11.07 -18.84
N LEU A 68 -24.36 11.22 -20.12
CA LEU A 68 -24.55 10.11 -21.05
C LEU A 68 -23.26 9.69 -21.78
N ASP A 69 -22.25 10.54 -21.75
CA ASP A 69 -20.95 10.31 -22.40
C ASP A 69 -20.14 9.22 -21.67
N PRO A 70 -19.30 8.43 -22.37
CA PRO A 70 -18.43 7.45 -21.73
C PRO A 70 -17.44 8.11 -20.76
N ILE A 71 -17.32 7.58 -19.53
CA ILE A 71 -16.31 8.04 -18.54
C ILE A 71 -15.48 6.89 -17.93
N GLY A 72 -15.64 5.67 -18.43
CA GLY A 72 -14.93 4.51 -17.89
C GLY A 72 -15.39 3.19 -18.52
N TYR A 73 -14.97 2.09 -17.90
CA TYR A 73 -15.15 0.73 -18.38
C TYR A 73 -15.63 -0.21 -17.29
N LEU A 74 -16.45 -1.18 -17.67
CA LEU A 74 -16.64 -2.44 -16.97
C LEU A 74 -15.81 -3.49 -17.72
N VAL A 75 -14.84 -4.07 -17.01
CA VAL A 75 -13.99 -5.19 -17.45
C VAL A 75 -14.47 -6.45 -16.73
N GLN A 76 -14.69 -7.54 -17.45
CA GLN A 76 -15.10 -8.83 -16.90
C GLN A 76 -14.24 -9.97 -17.47
N TRP A 77 -13.76 -10.89 -16.63
CA TRP A 77 -13.02 -12.07 -17.08
C TRP A 77 -13.44 -13.35 -16.34
N TRP A 78 -13.30 -14.48 -17.03
CA TRP A 78 -13.61 -15.82 -16.51
C TRP A 78 -12.79 -16.90 -17.21
N LEU A 79 -12.57 -18.04 -16.53
CA LEU A 79 -11.87 -19.18 -17.12
C LEU A 79 -12.70 -19.85 -18.22
N ASP A 80 -12.05 -20.42 -19.23
CA ASP A 80 -12.73 -21.35 -20.12
C ASP A 80 -13.17 -22.62 -19.35
N ALA A 81 -14.40 -23.06 -19.61
CA ALA A 81 -15.01 -24.18 -18.90
C ALA A 81 -14.31 -25.54 -19.13
N ALA A 82 -13.39 -25.64 -20.10
CA ALA A 82 -12.55 -26.82 -20.31
C ALA A 82 -11.39 -26.98 -19.31
N GLU A 83 -10.87 -25.88 -18.74
CA GLU A 83 -9.60 -25.83 -18.00
C GLU A 83 -9.74 -25.99 -16.46
N VAL A 84 -10.95 -26.27 -15.99
CA VAL A 84 -11.36 -26.10 -14.58
C VAL A 84 -10.68 -27.04 -13.53
N PRO A 85 -10.33 -28.31 -13.79
CA PRO A 85 -9.95 -29.24 -12.71
C PRO A 85 -8.47 -29.15 -12.30
N GLY A 86 -8.13 -28.16 -11.46
CA GLY A 86 -7.00 -28.24 -10.52
C GLY A 86 -5.90 -27.17 -10.64
N LEU A 87 -5.98 -26.22 -11.57
CA LEU A 87 -4.87 -25.28 -11.85
C LEU A 87 -4.75 -24.05 -10.93
N VAL A 88 -5.70 -23.80 -10.03
CA VAL A 88 -5.81 -22.53 -9.28
C VAL A 88 -5.71 -22.73 -7.76
N ALA A 89 -4.73 -23.53 -7.36
CA ALA A 89 -4.47 -23.93 -5.97
C ALA A 89 -3.17 -23.35 -5.37
N GLU A 90 -2.25 -22.87 -6.21
CA GLU A 90 -0.96 -22.28 -5.77
C GLU A 90 -1.01 -20.75 -5.75
N CYS A 91 -1.82 -20.14 -6.62
CA CYS A 91 -2.18 -18.73 -6.55
C CYS A 91 -3.70 -18.59 -6.50
N GLY A 92 -4.20 -17.80 -5.54
CA GLY A 92 -5.61 -17.77 -5.18
C GLY A 92 -6.52 -17.25 -6.29
N CYS A 93 -7.74 -17.78 -6.40
CA CYS A 93 -8.84 -16.95 -6.88
C CYS A 93 -9.37 -16.07 -5.75
N ALA A 94 -9.97 -14.94 -6.13
CA ALA A 94 -10.87 -14.12 -5.33
C ALA A 94 -11.58 -14.90 -4.21
N THR A 95 -11.29 -14.61 -2.94
CA THR A 95 -11.87 -15.35 -1.80
C THR A 95 -13.25 -14.81 -1.43
N ASP A 96 -14.18 -15.70 -1.09
CA ASP A 96 -15.47 -15.31 -0.52
C ASP A 96 -15.22 -14.54 0.77
N GLN A 97 -15.60 -13.27 0.78
CA GLN A 97 -15.34 -12.30 1.85
C GLN A 97 -16.10 -12.61 3.16
N THR A 98 -16.76 -13.77 3.26
CA THR A 98 -17.40 -14.29 4.46
C THR A 98 -16.93 -15.70 4.88
N THR A 99 -16.20 -16.44 4.03
CA THR A 99 -15.73 -17.81 4.34
C THR A 99 -14.26 -18.09 4.00
N GLY A 100 -13.62 -17.29 3.14
CA GLY A 100 -12.28 -17.54 2.59
C GLY A 100 -12.26 -18.49 1.39
N ASP A 101 -13.41 -18.96 0.89
CA ASP A 101 -13.46 -19.95 -0.20
C ASP A 101 -13.06 -19.35 -1.56
N THR A 102 -12.23 -20.08 -2.32
CA THR A 102 -11.71 -19.70 -3.63
C THR A 102 -12.80 -19.62 -4.72
N ILE A 103 -13.20 -18.41 -5.13
CA ILE A 103 -14.23 -18.17 -6.17
C ILE A 103 -13.60 -18.18 -7.57
N VAL A 104 -13.72 -19.30 -8.29
CA VAL A 104 -13.41 -19.34 -9.73
C VAL A 104 -14.47 -18.57 -10.52
N GLY A 105 -14.07 -17.52 -11.24
CA GLY A 105 -14.95 -16.76 -12.13
C GLY A 105 -15.46 -17.58 -13.32
N THR A 106 -16.76 -17.47 -13.60
CA THR A 106 -17.48 -18.17 -14.69
C THR A 106 -18.24 -17.17 -15.58
N GLU A 107 -18.76 -17.56 -16.75
CA GLU A 107 -19.54 -16.61 -17.58
C GLU A 107 -20.78 -16.05 -16.84
N ALA A 108 -21.39 -16.85 -15.95
CA ALA A 108 -22.56 -16.45 -15.17
C ALA A 108 -22.21 -15.57 -13.94
N GLN A 109 -20.98 -15.69 -13.43
CA GLN A 109 -20.44 -14.94 -12.31
C GLN A 109 -18.95 -14.66 -12.58
N PRO A 110 -18.62 -13.71 -13.47
CA PRO A 110 -17.24 -13.43 -13.83
C PRO A 110 -16.56 -12.59 -12.75
N HIS A 111 -15.23 -12.67 -12.70
CA HIS A 111 -14.47 -11.61 -12.04
C HIS A 111 -14.69 -10.30 -12.80
N GLN A 112 -14.74 -9.17 -12.10
CA GLN A 112 -14.99 -7.88 -12.74
C GLN A 112 -14.35 -6.70 -12.01
N ILE A 113 -13.95 -5.70 -12.78
CA ILE A 113 -13.44 -4.40 -12.32
C ILE A 113 -14.22 -3.30 -13.03
N VAL A 114 -14.57 -2.25 -12.30
CA VAL A 114 -15.08 -0.99 -12.86
C VAL A 114 -14.00 0.06 -12.67
N THR A 115 -13.64 0.78 -13.74
CA THR A 115 -12.53 1.74 -13.72
C THR A 115 -12.75 2.92 -14.66
N ALA A 116 -12.33 4.10 -14.25
CA ALA A 116 -12.23 5.27 -15.12
C ALA A 116 -10.89 5.33 -15.88
N ASN A 117 -9.93 4.47 -15.53
CA ASN A 117 -8.62 4.43 -16.20
C ASN A 117 -8.72 3.70 -17.55
N ARG A 118 -7.98 4.19 -18.55
CA ARG A 118 -7.78 3.52 -19.86
C ARG A 118 -6.81 2.33 -19.80
N VAL A 119 -6.29 2.04 -18.61
CA VAL A 119 -5.42 0.89 -18.33
C VAL A 119 -5.83 0.33 -16.97
N ALA A 120 -5.91 -1.00 -16.84
CA ALA A 120 -6.13 -1.69 -15.58
C ALA A 120 -5.43 -3.06 -15.59
N GLN A 121 -4.93 -3.54 -14.45
CA GLN A 121 -4.53 -4.93 -14.32
C GLN A 121 -5.72 -5.81 -13.92
N ILE A 122 -5.82 -6.98 -14.55
CA ILE A 122 -6.75 -8.04 -14.13
C ILE A 122 -5.96 -9.14 -13.43
N GLN A 123 -6.37 -9.41 -12.20
CA GLN A 123 -5.76 -10.35 -11.27
C GLN A 123 -6.83 -10.75 -10.24
N PRO A 124 -6.85 -12.01 -9.78
CA PRO A 124 -5.91 -13.08 -10.15
C PRO A 124 -6.20 -13.66 -11.53
N ILE A 125 -5.13 -14.08 -12.22
CA ILE A 125 -5.19 -15.01 -13.35
C ILE A 125 -4.08 -16.07 -13.23
N ALA A 126 -4.32 -17.26 -13.79
CA ALA A 126 -3.33 -18.32 -13.84
C ALA A 126 -2.46 -18.22 -15.11
N ASN A 127 -1.18 -18.53 -14.97
CA ASN A 127 -0.21 -18.54 -16.07
C ASN A 127 -0.61 -19.50 -17.20
N ASN A 128 -0.62 -18.99 -18.43
CA ASN A 128 -0.89 -19.75 -19.66
C ASN A 128 -2.17 -20.62 -19.68
N VAL A 129 -3.21 -20.25 -18.92
CA VAL A 129 -4.56 -20.87 -18.98
C VAL A 129 -5.49 -20.06 -19.89
N LEU A 130 -6.48 -20.67 -20.54
CA LEU A 130 -7.40 -19.93 -21.42
C LEU A 130 -8.46 -19.17 -20.63
N TYR A 131 -8.52 -17.86 -20.83
CA TYR A 131 -9.51 -16.94 -20.27
C TYR A 131 -10.34 -16.26 -21.36
N HIS A 132 -11.58 -15.92 -21.01
CA HIS A 132 -12.46 -15.02 -21.76
C HIS A 132 -12.42 -13.63 -21.11
N LEU A 133 -12.43 -12.59 -21.93
CA LEU A 133 -12.48 -11.18 -21.54
C LEU A 133 -13.66 -10.49 -22.24
N ARG A 134 -14.41 -9.66 -21.49
CA ARG A 134 -15.48 -8.79 -21.99
C ARG A 134 -15.28 -7.39 -21.43
N VAL A 135 -15.23 -6.38 -22.31
CA VAL A 135 -15.07 -4.96 -21.93
C VAL A 135 -16.19 -4.13 -22.55
N THR A 136 -16.83 -3.29 -21.74
CA THR A 136 -17.90 -2.35 -22.14
C THR A 136 -17.65 -0.97 -21.56
N LYS A 137 -17.98 0.10 -22.30
CA LYS A 137 -17.95 1.47 -21.79
C LYS A 137 -19.12 1.74 -20.85
N LEU A 138 -18.86 2.51 -19.79
CA LEU A 138 -19.85 3.04 -18.86
C LEU A 138 -19.91 4.57 -19.00
N ASN A 139 -21.10 5.13 -18.84
CA ASN A 139 -21.30 6.58 -18.68
C ASN A 139 -21.29 7.00 -17.20
N SER A 140 -21.41 8.31 -16.92
CA SER A 140 -21.33 8.82 -15.54
C SER A 140 -22.53 8.47 -14.65
N LEU A 141 -23.56 7.84 -15.21
CA LEU A 141 -24.69 7.25 -14.49
C LEU A 141 -24.45 5.76 -14.14
N GLY A 142 -23.26 5.22 -14.45
CA GLY A 142 -22.91 3.81 -14.29
C GLY A 142 -23.58 2.88 -15.31
N ALA A 143 -24.23 3.41 -16.35
CA ALA A 143 -24.92 2.62 -17.36
C ALA A 143 -24.01 2.26 -18.53
N ILE A 144 -24.15 1.04 -19.05
CA ILE A 144 -23.42 0.58 -20.25
C ILE A 144 -23.85 1.41 -21.46
N CYS A 145 -22.88 2.06 -22.10
CA CYS A 145 -23.11 3.03 -23.19
C CYS A 145 -22.44 2.63 -24.53
N SER A 146 -21.86 1.42 -24.63
CA SER A 146 -21.32 0.84 -25.87
C SER A 146 -21.71 -0.64 -26.04
N PRO A 147 -21.55 -1.22 -27.25
CA PRO A 147 -21.41 -2.66 -27.39
C PRO A 147 -20.18 -3.17 -26.63
N ALA A 148 -20.14 -4.48 -26.37
CA ALA A 148 -19.02 -5.14 -25.72
C ALA A 148 -17.95 -5.58 -26.72
N THR A 149 -16.67 -5.30 -26.42
CA THR A 149 -15.54 -6.02 -27.02
C THR A 149 -15.35 -7.31 -26.24
N THR A 150 -15.35 -8.46 -26.93
CA THR A 150 -15.19 -9.79 -26.32
C THR A 150 -14.07 -10.53 -27.04
N MET A 151 -13.15 -11.13 -26.28
CA MET A 151 -11.96 -11.81 -26.81
C MET A 151 -11.48 -12.90 -25.85
N THR A 152 -10.72 -13.86 -26.37
CA THR A 152 -10.05 -14.90 -25.58
C THR A 152 -8.55 -14.63 -25.51
N PHE A 153 -7.92 -14.90 -24.39
CA PHE A 153 -6.48 -14.76 -24.18
C PHE A 153 -5.95 -15.91 -23.33
N MET A 154 -4.68 -16.28 -23.53
CA MET A 154 -3.96 -17.05 -22.51
C MET A 154 -3.66 -16.11 -21.35
N GLY A 155 -3.73 -16.58 -20.11
CA GLY A 155 -3.48 -15.81 -18.88
C GLY A 155 -2.02 -15.36 -18.72
N GLY A 156 -1.47 -15.39 -17.50
CA GLY A 156 -0.13 -14.84 -17.25
C GLY A 156 1.00 -15.42 -18.13
N ASP A 157 2.08 -14.66 -18.28
CA ASP A 157 3.28 -14.99 -19.05
C ASP A 157 4.55 -14.97 -18.17
N PRO A 158 4.96 -16.13 -17.60
CA PRO A 158 6.03 -16.20 -16.61
C PRO A 158 7.43 -16.01 -17.21
N ILE A 159 7.58 -15.80 -18.52
CA ILE A 159 8.89 -15.76 -19.20
C ILE A 159 9.79 -14.65 -18.64
N ARG A 160 9.23 -13.47 -18.35
CA ARG A 160 9.99 -12.35 -17.76
C ARG A 160 10.46 -12.70 -16.35
N VAL A 161 9.52 -13.06 -15.46
CA VAL A 161 9.79 -13.30 -14.03
C VAL A 161 10.69 -14.51 -13.81
N ASN A 162 10.51 -15.61 -14.55
CA ASN A 162 11.47 -16.71 -14.57
C ASN A 162 12.88 -16.24 -14.93
N SER A 163 13.02 -15.38 -15.95
CA SER A 163 14.31 -14.81 -16.35
C SER A 163 14.88 -13.76 -15.37
N LEU A 164 14.10 -13.29 -14.40
CA LEU A 164 14.60 -12.48 -13.27
C LEU A 164 15.07 -13.41 -12.15
N ARG A 165 14.24 -14.40 -11.77
CA ARG A 165 14.56 -15.43 -10.76
C ARG A 165 15.85 -16.22 -11.09
N ASP A 166 16.10 -16.49 -12.37
CA ASP A 166 17.32 -17.15 -12.85
C ASP A 166 18.57 -16.24 -12.91
N ALA A 167 18.41 -14.91 -12.80
CA ALA A 167 19.47 -13.94 -13.09
C ALA A 167 19.87 -13.03 -11.92
N MET A 168 19.02 -12.91 -10.90
CA MET A 168 19.25 -12.08 -9.72
C MET A 168 19.88 -12.88 -8.57
N THR A 169 20.52 -12.17 -7.64
CA THR A 169 21.15 -12.74 -6.44
C THR A 169 20.20 -12.75 -5.24
N PHE A 170 19.31 -11.76 -5.17
CA PHE A 170 18.11 -11.77 -4.35
C PHE A 170 16.91 -11.47 -5.25
N PHE A 171 15.83 -12.24 -5.14
CA PHE A 171 14.60 -12.03 -5.90
C PHE A 171 13.40 -12.60 -5.13
N ASP A 172 12.34 -11.81 -5.05
CA ASP A 172 11.04 -12.20 -4.50
C ASP A 172 9.96 -11.80 -5.51
N ASP A 173 9.24 -12.80 -6.03
CA ASP A 173 8.12 -12.63 -6.95
C ASP A 173 6.76 -12.71 -6.26
N PHE A 174 6.74 -12.81 -4.93
CA PHE A 174 5.56 -12.68 -4.09
C PHE A 174 4.34 -13.56 -4.48
N ASN A 175 4.53 -14.58 -5.35
CA ASN A 175 3.52 -15.57 -5.76
C ASN A 175 3.22 -16.58 -4.62
N LEU A 176 2.85 -16.04 -3.46
CA LEU A 176 2.64 -16.75 -2.21
C LEU A 176 1.14 -16.74 -1.85
N PRO A 177 0.68 -17.63 -0.95
CA PRO A 177 -0.67 -17.57 -0.39
C PRO A 177 -0.97 -16.22 0.31
N GLU A 178 -2.26 -15.89 0.49
CA GLU A 178 -2.68 -14.73 1.29
C GLU A 178 -2.10 -14.82 2.71
N GLY A 179 -1.38 -13.77 3.17
CA GLY A 179 -0.65 -13.79 4.43
C GLY A 179 0.38 -12.66 4.58
N PRO A 180 1.28 -12.74 5.57
CA PRO A 180 2.47 -11.86 5.67
C PRO A 180 3.45 -12.13 4.51
N ALA A 181 4.41 -11.23 4.30
CA ALA A 181 5.64 -11.55 3.57
C ALA A 181 6.57 -12.44 4.44
N ASP A 182 7.48 -13.21 3.82
CA ASP A 182 8.45 -14.01 4.59
C ASP A 182 9.48 -13.10 5.27
N GLU A 183 9.45 -13.09 6.60
CA GLU A 183 10.36 -12.34 7.48
C GLU A 183 11.85 -12.77 7.38
N ARG A 184 12.14 -13.90 6.71
CA ARG A 184 13.51 -14.27 6.29
C ARG A 184 14.00 -13.49 5.08
N ASN A 185 13.09 -13.04 4.22
CA ASN A 185 13.38 -12.22 3.05
C ASN A 185 13.24 -10.73 3.36
N TRP A 186 12.33 -10.35 4.26
CA TRP A 186 11.93 -8.95 4.49
C TRP A 186 11.89 -8.54 5.96
N ASN A 187 11.92 -7.24 6.22
CA ASN A 187 11.50 -6.59 7.46
C ASN A 187 10.38 -5.60 7.16
N ASN A 188 9.45 -5.37 8.09
CA ASN A 188 8.49 -4.27 8.05
C ASN A 188 8.67 -3.37 9.28
N ALA A 189 8.76 -2.06 9.07
CA ALA A 189 8.89 -1.07 10.14
C ALA A 189 8.03 0.16 9.86
N MET A 190 7.64 0.89 10.91
CA MET A 190 6.77 2.07 10.77
C MET A 190 7.09 3.18 11.76
N THR A 191 6.67 4.41 11.44
CA THR A 191 6.72 5.54 12.36
C THR A 191 5.44 5.66 13.20
N PRO A 192 5.49 6.23 14.43
CA PRO A 192 4.33 6.30 15.32
C PRO A 192 3.18 7.21 14.86
N GLN A 193 3.38 7.97 13.77
CA GLN A 193 2.32 8.71 13.05
C GLN A 193 1.36 7.80 12.29
N THR A 194 1.80 6.58 11.96
CA THR A 194 1.02 5.64 11.16
C THR A 194 -0.12 5.09 12.01
N ASP A 195 -1.34 5.07 11.46
CA ASP A 195 -2.46 4.45 12.13
C ASP A 195 -2.22 2.94 12.27
N PRO A 196 -2.32 2.31 13.45
CA PRO A 196 -2.03 0.89 13.63
C PRO A 196 -2.97 -0.08 12.88
N ARG A 197 -3.99 0.42 12.18
CA ARG A 197 -4.83 -0.34 11.25
C ARG A 197 -4.29 -0.33 9.82
N PHE A 198 -3.40 0.60 9.49
CA PHE A 198 -3.00 0.98 8.12
C PHE A 198 -1.47 1.02 8.00
N ASN A 199 -0.82 -0.08 8.34
CA ASN A 199 0.63 -0.19 8.56
C ASN A 199 1.25 -1.51 8.04
N LEU A 200 0.54 -2.20 7.14
CA LEU A 200 0.76 -3.61 6.81
C LEU A 200 1.61 -3.79 5.57
N PHE A 201 2.43 -4.85 5.57
CA PHE A 201 3.09 -5.39 4.38
C PHE A 201 2.67 -6.86 4.21
N PHE A 202 1.94 -7.18 3.13
CA PHE A 202 1.19 -8.43 3.04
C PHE A 202 0.93 -8.88 1.60
N ILE A 203 0.70 -10.18 1.45
CA ILE A 203 0.25 -10.83 0.22
C ILE A 203 -1.27 -10.97 0.30
N ASN A 204 -1.98 -10.57 -0.75
CA ASN A 204 -3.45 -10.65 -0.82
C ASN A 204 -3.91 -11.91 -1.60
N PRO A 205 -5.22 -12.19 -1.72
CA PRO A 205 -5.77 -13.30 -2.51
C PRO A 205 -5.44 -13.32 -4.01
N GLN A 206 -4.70 -12.33 -4.51
CA GLN A 206 -4.26 -12.19 -5.89
C GLN A 206 -2.79 -12.58 -6.08
N CYS A 207 -2.09 -12.97 -4.98
CA CYS A 207 -0.70 -13.44 -4.96
C CYS A 207 0.31 -12.41 -5.46
N HIS A 208 0.12 -11.17 -4.99
CA HIS A 208 1.00 -10.04 -5.21
C HIS A 208 1.19 -9.28 -3.88
N THR A 209 2.27 -8.51 -3.74
CA THR A 209 2.56 -7.81 -2.48
C THR A 209 2.00 -6.39 -2.41
N HIS A 210 1.63 -5.99 -1.20
CA HIS A 210 0.93 -4.74 -0.92
C HIS A 210 1.50 -4.09 0.32
N THR A 211 1.81 -2.79 0.23
CA THR A 211 2.10 -1.94 1.40
C THR A 211 0.90 -1.03 1.65
N LEU A 212 0.34 -1.09 2.86
CA LEU A 212 -0.79 -0.29 3.31
C LEU A 212 -0.30 0.81 4.25
N THR A 213 -0.59 2.07 3.91
CA THR A 213 -0.17 3.25 4.70
C THR A 213 -1.36 4.19 4.96
N GLY A 214 -1.57 4.59 6.21
CA GLY A 214 -2.55 5.61 6.60
C GLY A 214 -2.06 6.44 7.79
N THR A 215 -2.39 7.74 7.79
CA THR A 215 -2.01 8.65 8.88
C THR A 215 -2.99 8.54 10.03
N SER A 216 -2.49 8.41 11.25
CA SER A 216 -3.32 8.53 12.45
C SER A 216 -3.90 9.94 12.55
N ASN A 217 -5.20 10.04 12.88
CA ASN A 217 -5.84 11.31 13.19
C ASN A 217 -5.59 11.77 14.65
N SER A 218 -4.86 10.99 15.47
CA SER A 218 -4.40 11.46 16.79
C SER A 218 -3.29 12.51 16.65
N ALA A 219 -3.00 13.28 17.70
CA ALA A 219 -1.98 14.34 17.73
C ALA A 219 -0.51 13.86 17.63
N ALA A 220 -0.28 12.69 17.02
CA ALA A 220 0.98 11.96 16.92
C ALA A 220 1.84 12.36 15.71
N GLY A 221 1.65 13.58 15.17
CA GLY A 221 2.30 14.09 13.95
C GLY A 221 1.52 13.81 12.65
N ASP A 222 1.97 14.39 11.53
CA ASP A 222 1.21 14.44 10.27
C ASP A 222 1.78 13.58 9.12
N ARG A 223 2.72 12.66 9.39
CA ARG A 223 3.47 11.88 8.38
C ARG A 223 3.59 10.40 8.73
N ALA A 224 2.66 9.59 8.25
CA ALA A 224 2.83 8.13 8.29
C ALA A 224 3.99 7.71 7.37
N GLN A 225 4.82 6.79 7.84
CA GLN A 225 5.79 6.08 7.02
C GLN A 225 5.72 4.60 7.40
N VAL A 226 5.61 3.75 6.39
CA VAL A 226 5.79 2.30 6.48
C VAL A 226 6.91 1.93 5.53
N ALA A 227 7.87 1.13 5.99
CA ALA A 227 9.08 0.82 5.25
C ALA A 227 9.35 -0.69 5.23
N GLN A 228 9.84 -1.17 4.08
CA GLN A 228 10.19 -2.56 3.86
C GLN A 228 11.67 -2.68 3.48
N ARG A 229 12.41 -3.52 4.20
CA ARG A 229 13.83 -3.78 3.94
C ARG A 229 14.03 -5.26 3.55
N PRO A 230 14.58 -5.58 2.37
CA PRO A 230 15.04 -6.94 2.11
C PRO A 230 16.21 -7.28 3.06
N ARG A 231 16.27 -8.51 3.57
CA ARG A 231 17.33 -8.98 4.50
C ARG A 231 18.71 -9.16 3.83
N LYS A 232 18.84 -8.81 2.55
CA LYS A 232 20.06 -8.84 1.75
C LYS A 232 20.45 -7.43 1.28
N PRO A 233 21.70 -6.99 1.48
CA PRO A 233 22.21 -5.74 0.90
C PRO A 233 22.81 -5.94 -0.49
N ILE A 234 23.03 -4.84 -1.22
CA ILE A 234 23.67 -4.80 -2.54
C ILE A 234 25.09 -4.21 -2.46
N LEU A 235 26.04 -4.71 -3.26
CA LEU A 235 27.38 -4.14 -3.41
C LEU A 235 27.43 -3.18 -4.61
N ILE A 236 27.58 -1.88 -4.35
CA ILE A 236 27.86 -0.88 -5.37
C ILE A 236 29.37 -0.69 -5.50
N ASP A 237 29.88 -0.74 -6.72
CA ASP A 237 31.27 -0.42 -7.06
C ASP A 237 31.38 0.50 -8.29
N SER A 238 32.61 0.80 -8.72
CA SER A 238 32.90 1.77 -9.78
C SER A 238 33.19 1.13 -11.15
N VAL A 239 32.93 -0.17 -11.32
CA VAL A 239 33.29 -0.95 -12.51
C VAL A 239 32.09 -1.68 -13.08
N GLU A 240 31.29 -2.33 -12.24
CA GLU A 240 30.11 -3.09 -12.65
C GLU A 240 28.83 -2.27 -12.46
N GLU A 241 27.99 -2.22 -13.49
CA GLU A 241 26.64 -1.63 -13.45
C GLU A 241 25.71 -2.65 -12.80
N ARG A 242 25.30 -2.41 -11.54
CA ARG A 242 24.38 -3.27 -10.78
C ARG A 242 22.95 -3.05 -11.23
N ARG A 243 22.16 -4.12 -11.27
CA ARG A 243 20.76 -4.10 -11.66
C ARG A 243 19.84 -4.31 -10.46
N ILE A 244 18.85 -3.44 -10.31
CA ILE A 244 17.74 -3.58 -9.36
C ILE A 244 16.44 -3.57 -10.19
N VAL A 245 15.54 -4.51 -9.93
CA VAL A 245 14.24 -4.64 -10.59
C VAL A 245 13.13 -4.64 -9.56
N PHE A 246 11.97 -4.11 -9.95
CA PHE A 246 10.71 -4.19 -9.22
C PHE A 246 9.56 -3.79 -10.16
N ASP A 247 8.36 -4.30 -9.91
CA ASP A 247 7.15 -3.78 -10.55
C ASP A 247 6.35 -2.97 -9.54
N MET A 248 5.89 -1.77 -9.90
CA MET A 248 5.30 -0.81 -8.94
C MET A 248 4.20 0.04 -9.58
N ASP A 249 3.12 0.33 -8.85
CA ASP A 249 1.97 1.12 -9.33
C ASP A 249 2.05 2.62 -8.97
N GLY A 250 0.97 3.36 -9.23
CA GLY A 250 0.89 4.80 -9.02
C GLY A 250 0.24 5.22 -7.71
N LEU A 251 1.03 5.77 -6.78
CA LEU A 251 0.50 6.51 -5.64
C LEU A 251 -0.12 7.83 -6.12
N PHE A 252 -1.44 7.94 -5.99
CA PHE A 252 -2.25 8.98 -6.65
C PHE A 252 -2.85 10.06 -5.72
N SER A 253 -2.50 10.06 -4.43
CA SER A 253 -2.78 11.23 -3.58
C SER A 253 -1.67 12.28 -3.75
N PRO A 254 -1.96 13.60 -3.74
CA PRO A 254 -0.94 14.63 -3.71
C PRO A 254 0.00 14.54 -2.50
N ARG A 255 -0.40 13.77 -1.48
CA ARG A 255 0.26 13.60 -0.19
C ARG A 255 0.88 12.20 0.01
N SER A 256 0.95 11.39 -1.05
CA SER A 256 1.57 10.06 -1.03
C SER A 256 2.82 10.03 -1.91
N VAL A 257 3.90 9.46 -1.40
CA VAL A 257 5.19 9.31 -2.09
C VAL A 257 5.81 7.96 -1.72
N TRP A 258 6.51 7.34 -2.67
CA TRP A 258 7.38 6.21 -2.35
C TRP A 258 8.84 6.54 -2.63
N TYR A 259 9.71 5.91 -1.86
CA TYR A 259 11.16 5.93 -2.00
C TYR A 259 11.71 4.52 -2.12
N LEU A 260 12.73 4.36 -2.95
CA LEU A 260 13.71 3.28 -2.86
C LEU A 260 15.06 3.91 -2.54
N ASP A 261 15.50 3.74 -1.29
CA ASP A 261 16.76 4.27 -0.79
C ASP A 261 17.83 3.17 -0.79
N LEU A 262 19.01 3.45 -1.35
CA LEU A 262 20.24 2.69 -1.11
C LEU A 262 20.91 3.30 0.12
N ASN A 263 20.77 2.67 1.29
CA ASN A 263 21.27 3.17 2.56
C ASN A 263 22.65 2.56 2.92
N PRO A 264 23.71 3.37 3.11
CA PRO A 264 25.02 2.88 3.56
C PRO A 264 25.04 2.55 5.07
N VAL A 265 23.93 2.78 5.77
CA VAL A 265 23.72 2.47 7.18
C VAL A 265 22.52 1.54 7.30
N LYS A 266 22.69 0.48 8.07
CA LYS A 266 21.73 -0.60 8.31
C LYS A 266 20.49 -0.16 9.11
N THR A 267 19.59 0.58 8.46
CA THR A 267 18.38 1.16 9.08
C THR A 267 17.09 0.57 8.53
N ASP A 268 16.05 0.53 9.35
CA ASP A 268 14.68 0.11 8.96
C ASP A 268 13.77 1.30 8.64
N LEU A 269 14.19 2.53 9.01
CA LEU A 269 13.50 3.80 8.75
C LEU A 269 14.53 4.92 8.51
N THR A 270 14.12 5.97 7.80
CA THR A 270 14.98 7.15 7.54
C THR A 270 14.40 8.42 8.17
N GLY A 271 15.27 9.28 8.70
CA GLY A 271 14.91 10.64 9.11
C GLY A 271 14.56 11.56 7.93
N HIS A 272 14.84 11.14 6.69
CA HIS A 272 14.44 11.80 5.44
C HIS A 272 12.93 11.70 5.15
N MET A 273 12.12 12.14 6.11
CA MET A 273 10.66 12.20 6.07
C MET A 273 10.14 13.47 5.37
N SER A 274 10.93 14.07 4.49
CA SER A 274 10.56 15.31 3.79
C SER A 274 9.74 15.00 2.54
N PHE A 275 8.42 15.07 2.70
CA PHE A 275 7.48 14.82 1.61
C PHE A 275 7.80 15.57 0.30
N PHE A 276 8.41 16.76 0.40
CA PHE A 276 8.75 17.61 -0.73
C PHE A 276 10.16 17.39 -1.31
N ASP A 277 11.08 16.75 -0.57
CA ASP A 277 12.51 16.49 -0.93
C ASP A 277 13.19 17.62 -1.74
N GLU A 278 13.02 18.86 -1.29
CA GLU A 278 13.63 20.03 -1.92
C GLU A 278 15.17 19.99 -1.80
N ASN A 279 15.88 20.63 -2.75
CA ASN A 279 17.34 20.69 -2.72
C ASN A 279 17.84 21.42 -1.46
N GLY A 280 18.72 20.78 -0.68
CA GLY A 280 19.20 21.29 0.61
C GLY A 280 18.32 20.93 1.81
N VAL A 281 17.32 20.06 1.65
CA VAL A 281 16.63 19.42 2.79
C VAL A 281 17.61 18.48 3.50
N GLU A 282 17.76 18.65 4.81
CA GLU A 282 18.62 17.83 5.66
C GLU A 282 17.90 16.63 6.30
N GLY A 283 18.62 15.52 6.50
CA GLY A 283 18.14 14.32 7.21
C GLY A 283 19.22 13.24 7.35
N LEU A 284 18.83 12.06 7.86
CA LEU A 284 19.70 10.89 8.02
C LEU A 284 19.04 9.60 7.49
N PRO A 285 19.82 8.61 6.99
CA PRO A 285 21.28 8.60 6.89
C PRO A 285 21.86 9.56 5.84
N ALA A 286 23.11 9.97 6.01
CA ALA A 286 23.91 10.64 5.00
C ALA A 286 24.45 9.64 3.94
N ASP A 287 24.94 10.13 2.80
CA ASP A 287 25.48 9.34 1.68
C ASP A 287 24.48 8.34 1.04
N VAL A 288 23.19 8.66 1.03
CA VAL A 288 22.10 7.83 0.48
C VAL A 288 21.80 8.18 -0.98
N LEU A 289 21.60 7.18 -1.84
CA LEU A 289 20.97 7.37 -3.15
C LEU A 289 19.49 7.02 -3.08
N ARG A 290 18.62 8.00 -3.36
CA ARG A 290 17.16 7.89 -3.29
C ARG A 290 16.56 7.92 -4.69
N LEU A 291 15.77 6.92 -5.04
CA LEU A 291 14.76 7.01 -6.10
C LEU A 291 13.44 7.42 -5.44
N ARG A 292 12.74 8.38 -6.01
CA ARG A 292 11.49 8.96 -5.49
C ARG A 292 10.43 8.97 -6.58
N ALA A 293 9.20 8.56 -6.29
CA ALA A 293 8.08 8.86 -7.18
C ALA A 293 6.82 9.35 -6.45
N GLN A 294 6.19 10.37 -7.05
CA GLN A 294 4.95 11.00 -6.60
C GLN A 294 4.10 11.28 -7.85
N TYR A 295 2.83 10.84 -7.87
CA TYR A 295 1.97 10.86 -9.06
C TYR A 295 2.58 10.20 -10.31
N ASN A 296 3.27 10.99 -11.13
CA ASN A 296 3.96 10.58 -12.37
C ASN A 296 5.39 11.10 -12.42
N ASP A 297 5.80 11.94 -11.47
CA ASP A 297 7.15 12.49 -11.42
C ASP A 297 8.05 11.47 -10.73
N LEU A 298 9.04 10.97 -11.47
CA LEU A 298 10.11 10.10 -10.99
C LEU A 298 11.38 10.94 -10.91
N SER A 299 12.00 10.99 -9.73
CA SER A 299 13.26 11.69 -9.50
C SER A 299 14.31 10.80 -8.82
N VAL A 300 15.57 11.18 -9.03
CA VAL A 300 16.74 10.61 -8.38
C VAL A 300 17.38 11.72 -7.56
N HIS A 301 17.59 11.46 -6.27
CA HIS A 301 18.25 12.37 -5.33
C HIS A 301 19.49 11.69 -4.76
N LEU A 302 20.59 12.42 -4.66
CA LEU A 302 21.75 12.02 -3.85
C LEU A 302 21.73 12.86 -2.57
N ILE A 303 21.66 12.19 -1.44
CA ILE A 303 21.88 12.79 -0.12
C ILE A 303 23.38 12.78 0.14
N ASN A 304 23.97 13.95 0.34
CA ASN A 304 25.42 14.08 0.51
C ASN A 304 25.91 13.60 1.89
N SER A 305 27.22 13.74 2.12
CA SER A 305 27.84 13.38 3.40
C SER A 305 27.42 14.28 4.57
N GLN A 306 26.79 15.42 4.33
CA GLN A 306 26.26 16.32 5.36
C GLN A 306 24.78 16.01 5.70
N GLY A 307 24.14 15.10 4.96
CA GLY A 307 22.71 14.79 5.10
C GLY A 307 21.80 15.66 4.24
N GLU A 308 22.34 16.54 3.39
CA GLU A 308 21.55 17.39 2.48
C GLU A 308 21.17 16.64 1.19
N SER A 309 19.89 16.68 0.81
CA SER A 309 19.34 16.07 -0.42
C SER A 309 19.55 16.94 -1.66
N TYR A 310 19.98 16.35 -2.78
CA TYR A 310 20.14 17.02 -4.08
C TYR A 310 19.58 16.19 -5.23
N SER A 311 18.57 16.71 -5.93
CA SER A 311 18.01 16.15 -7.16
C SER A 311 19.07 16.10 -8.27
N GLN A 312 19.42 14.89 -8.70
CA GLN A 312 20.34 14.58 -9.80
C GLN A 312 19.61 14.51 -11.15
N ALA A 313 18.36 14.01 -11.15
CA ALA A 313 17.48 14.01 -12.31
C ALA A 313 16.00 13.94 -11.87
N SER A 314 15.09 14.44 -12.70
CA SER A 314 13.64 14.31 -12.53
C SER A 314 12.95 14.30 -13.88
N VAL A 315 11.95 13.43 -14.06
CA VAL A 315 11.14 13.33 -15.28
C VAL A 315 9.68 13.04 -14.95
N ASN A 316 8.76 13.57 -15.77
CA ASN A 316 7.37 13.13 -15.73
C ASN A 316 7.19 11.91 -16.63
N LEU A 317 6.85 10.76 -16.03
CA LEU A 317 6.68 9.49 -16.74
C LEU A 317 5.57 9.53 -17.80
N ALA A 318 4.61 10.46 -17.71
CA ALA A 318 3.56 10.58 -18.71
C ALA A 318 4.12 11.04 -20.08
N ASP A 319 5.16 11.88 -20.10
CA ASP A 319 5.82 12.35 -21.33
C ASP A 319 6.53 11.22 -22.12
N PHE A 320 6.83 10.11 -21.44
CA PHE A 320 7.41 8.88 -22.01
C PHE A 320 6.35 7.83 -22.39
N GLY A 321 5.05 8.14 -22.23
CA GLY A 321 3.99 7.13 -22.34
C GLY A 321 4.07 6.06 -21.24
N ARG A 322 4.57 6.44 -20.06
CA ARG A 322 4.78 5.60 -18.86
C ARG A 322 4.07 6.13 -17.62
N ARG A 323 3.05 6.98 -17.81
CA ARG A 323 2.13 7.48 -16.78
C ARG A 323 1.74 6.36 -15.81
N LEU A 324 2.00 6.53 -14.51
CA LEU A 324 1.59 5.57 -13.49
C LEU A 324 0.06 5.58 -13.33
N SER A 325 -0.51 4.54 -12.72
CA SER A 325 -1.93 4.44 -12.41
C SER A 325 -2.13 3.48 -11.25
N ILE A 326 -3.16 3.72 -10.43
CA ILE A 326 -3.55 2.84 -9.31
C ILE A 326 -3.87 1.45 -9.87
N ASN A 327 -3.36 0.40 -9.22
CA ASN A 327 -3.54 -1.00 -9.60
C ASN A 327 -3.16 -1.27 -11.07
N VAL A 328 -2.07 -0.62 -11.51
CA VAL A 328 -1.36 -0.86 -12.78
C VAL A 328 0.14 -0.76 -12.51
N ARG A 329 0.72 -1.88 -12.07
CA ARG A 329 2.15 -1.99 -11.83
C ARG A 329 2.93 -1.91 -13.15
N ARG A 330 3.92 -1.02 -13.21
CA ARG A 330 4.88 -0.90 -14.31
C ARG A 330 6.21 -1.52 -13.91
N SER A 331 6.94 -2.08 -14.87
CA SER A 331 8.20 -2.75 -14.59
C SER A 331 9.38 -1.79 -14.65
N PHE A 332 10.09 -1.65 -13.54
CA PHE A 332 11.30 -0.84 -13.39
C PHE A 332 12.55 -1.72 -13.52
N ASP A 333 13.50 -1.28 -14.35
CA ASP A 333 14.85 -1.83 -14.48
C ASP A 333 15.82 -0.67 -14.20
N VAL A 334 16.34 -0.64 -12.98
CA VAL A 334 17.25 0.38 -12.45
C VAL A 334 18.67 -0.14 -12.55
N ARG A 335 19.59 0.66 -13.08
CA ARG A 335 20.97 0.27 -13.34
C ARG A 335 21.93 1.31 -12.82
N VAL A 336 22.81 0.94 -11.90
CA VAL A 336 23.54 1.89 -11.08
C VAL A 336 24.97 1.43 -10.75
N ASN A 337 25.89 2.38 -10.75
CA ASN A 337 27.25 2.25 -10.21
C ASN A 337 27.69 3.63 -9.66
N THR A 338 28.93 3.79 -9.20
CA THR A 338 29.37 5.08 -8.63
C THR A 338 29.42 6.25 -9.62
N ALA A 339 29.34 6.00 -10.94
CA ALA A 339 29.41 7.06 -11.95
C ALA A 339 28.04 7.65 -12.31
N GLY A 340 26.96 6.86 -12.22
CA GLY A 340 25.63 7.29 -12.60
C GLY A 340 24.58 6.21 -12.51
N ILE A 341 23.38 6.55 -13.00
CA ILE A 341 22.18 5.71 -12.95
C ILE A 341 21.37 5.82 -14.24
N LYS A 342 20.82 4.67 -14.67
CA LYS A 342 19.81 4.56 -15.72
C LYS A 342 18.57 3.94 -15.13
N ILE A 343 17.39 4.42 -15.54
CA ILE A 343 16.12 3.82 -15.17
C ILE A 343 15.30 3.60 -16.42
N TYR A 344 14.87 2.36 -16.63
CA TYR A 344 13.92 1.97 -17.66
C TYR A 344 12.57 1.65 -17.02
N VAL A 345 11.47 2.12 -17.60
CA VAL A 345 10.09 1.79 -17.20
C VAL A 345 9.38 1.15 -18.39
N ASP A 346 8.87 -0.07 -18.21
CA ASP A 346 8.40 -0.97 -19.27
C ASP A 346 9.35 -0.95 -20.50
N SER A 347 10.63 -1.22 -20.23
CA SER A 347 11.77 -1.22 -21.18
C SER A 347 12.08 0.10 -21.90
N VAL A 348 11.43 1.23 -21.58
CA VAL A 348 11.77 2.55 -22.11
C VAL A 348 12.67 3.28 -21.12
N LEU A 349 13.84 3.73 -21.57
CA LEU A 349 14.76 4.57 -20.80
C LEU A 349 14.09 5.91 -20.48
N VAL A 350 13.92 6.23 -19.20
CA VAL A 350 13.31 7.49 -18.74
C VAL A 350 14.31 8.41 -18.04
N ILE A 351 15.32 7.86 -17.36
CA ILE A 351 16.44 8.60 -16.77
C ILE A 351 17.75 7.94 -17.21
N ASP A 352 18.73 8.74 -17.61
CA ASP A 352 20.14 8.39 -17.81
C ASP A 352 20.95 9.61 -17.33
N THR A 353 21.63 9.51 -16.19
CA THR A 353 22.31 10.65 -15.57
C THR A 353 23.58 10.24 -14.84
N GLU A 354 24.58 11.12 -14.87
CA GLU A 354 25.80 11.03 -14.03
C GLU A 354 25.52 11.70 -12.68
N PHE A 355 26.24 11.31 -11.62
CA PHE A 355 26.11 11.97 -10.32
C PHE A 355 26.94 13.26 -10.27
N ALA A 356 26.31 14.40 -10.53
CA ALA A 356 26.95 15.72 -10.52
C ALA A 356 25.93 16.87 -10.28
N PRO A 357 26.11 17.72 -9.25
CA PRO A 357 27.14 17.67 -8.21
C PRO A 357 26.86 16.56 -7.18
N GLY A 358 27.91 15.84 -6.81
CA GLY A 358 27.87 14.72 -5.89
C GLY A 358 28.98 13.71 -6.19
N ASP A 359 29.20 12.75 -5.29
CA ASP A 359 30.00 11.55 -5.50
C ASP A 359 29.24 10.39 -4.84
N PHE A 360 28.56 9.52 -5.62
CA PHE A 360 27.94 8.32 -5.05
C PHE A 360 29.03 7.28 -4.74
N LYS A 361 29.08 6.78 -3.51
CA LYS A 361 30.25 6.08 -2.98
C LYS A 361 30.18 4.57 -3.26
N PRO A 362 31.32 3.90 -3.53
CA PRO A 362 31.35 2.44 -3.54
C PRO A 362 31.16 1.92 -2.11
N GLY A 363 30.36 0.86 -1.94
CA GLY A 363 29.98 0.37 -0.62
C GLY A 363 28.94 -0.75 -0.66
N ILE A 364 28.64 -1.30 0.51
CA ILE A 364 27.52 -2.22 0.74
C ILE A 364 26.35 -1.36 1.21
N TYR A 365 25.17 -1.54 0.61
CA TYR A 365 23.98 -0.75 0.88
C TYR A 365 22.80 -1.66 1.24
N ASP A 366 22.16 -1.44 2.39
CA ASP A 366 20.82 -1.97 2.67
C ASP A 366 19.84 -1.22 1.74
N LEU A 367 19.05 -1.94 0.95
CA LEU A 367 17.92 -1.33 0.24
C LEU A 367 16.79 -1.04 1.23
N LEU A 368 16.10 0.08 1.09
CA LEU A 368 14.89 0.37 1.87
C LEU A 368 13.80 0.93 0.96
N TRP A 369 12.71 0.17 0.84
CA TRP A 369 11.46 0.71 0.34
C TRP A 369 10.79 1.54 1.44
N SER A 370 10.27 2.72 1.13
CA SER A 370 9.53 3.55 2.09
C SER A 370 8.30 4.17 1.44
N THR A 371 7.14 3.97 2.05
CA THR A 371 5.85 4.47 1.58
C THR A 371 5.32 5.49 2.59
N ILE A 372 5.31 6.77 2.20
CA ILE A 372 4.97 7.90 3.09
C ILE A 372 3.61 8.51 2.74
N GLY A 373 2.80 8.76 3.77
CA GLY A 373 1.50 9.42 3.71
C GLY A 373 1.43 10.67 4.60
N TYR A 374 1.39 11.85 3.98
CA TYR A 374 1.23 13.13 4.67
C TYR A 374 -0.25 13.44 4.94
N ASN A 375 -0.74 13.26 6.17
CA ASN A 375 -2.10 13.65 6.58
C ASN A 375 -3.20 13.16 5.60
N THR A 376 -3.21 11.84 5.35
CA THR A 376 -4.05 11.17 4.33
C THR A 376 -5.54 11.55 4.37
N SER A 377 -6.10 11.76 5.57
CA SER A 377 -7.48 12.21 5.78
C SER A 377 -7.81 13.59 5.18
N LYS A 378 -6.81 14.44 4.87
CA LYS A 378 -7.00 15.70 4.12
C LYS A 378 -7.14 15.54 2.60
N ASP A 379 -7.00 14.32 2.07
CA ASP A 379 -7.30 13.97 0.67
C ASP A 379 -8.58 13.10 0.57
N ASP A 380 -9.51 13.25 1.53
CA ASP A 380 -10.75 12.47 1.67
C ASP A 380 -10.55 10.94 1.80
N ASN A 381 -9.31 10.49 2.06
CA ASN A 381 -8.94 9.08 1.98
C ASN A 381 -8.17 8.61 3.24
N PRO A 382 -8.72 7.72 4.10
CA PRO A 382 -8.12 7.38 5.39
C PRO A 382 -6.85 6.51 5.31
N TYR A 383 -6.62 5.83 4.18
CA TYR A 383 -5.41 5.06 3.89
C TYR A 383 -5.22 4.91 2.38
N PHE A 384 -4.02 4.54 1.95
CA PHE A 384 -3.78 4.15 0.56
C PHE A 384 -2.98 2.85 0.50
N LEU A 385 -3.11 2.17 -0.64
CA LEU A 385 -2.45 0.91 -0.94
C LEU A 385 -1.41 1.14 -2.03
N SER A 386 -0.24 0.55 -1.85
CA SER A 386 0.88 0.53 -2.78
C SER A 386 0.98 -0.89 -3.34
N HIS A 387 0.73 -1.08 -4.63
CA HIS A 387 0.83 -2.39 -5.28
C HIS A 387 2.24 -2.56 -5.85
N TRP A 388 2.95 -3.61 -5.44
CA TRP A 388 4.28 -3.91 -5.99
C TRP A 388 4.53 -5.41 -6.16
N ASP A 389 5.62 -5.74 -6.85
CA ASP A 389 5.97 -7.12 -7.18
C ASP A 389 7.42 -7.28 -7.67
N ASN A 390 7.84 -8.54 -7.89
CA ASN A 390 9.03 -8.93 -8.65
C ASN A 390 10.29 -8.15 -8.28
N PHE A 391 10.51 -7.98 -6.98
CA PHE A 391 11.62 -7.19 -6.46
C PHE A 391 12.89 -8.05 -6.44
N GLY A 392 14.00 -7.51 -6.93
CA GLY A 392 15.30 -8.16 -6.75
C GLY A 392 16.47 -7.39 -7.33
N PHE A 393 17.67 -7.93 -7.16
CA PHE A 393 18.90 -7.30 -7.61
C PHE A 393 20.04 -8.30 -7.84
N ASP A 394 21.02 -7.88 -8.65
CA ASP A 394 22.24 -8.64 -8.95
C ASP A 394 23.47 -8.17 -8.15
N GLY A 395 24.55 -8.95 -8.25
CA GLY A 395 25.82 -8.70 -7.57
C GLY A 395 26.31 -9.91 -6.76
N PRO A 396 27.47 -9.81 -6.10
CA PRO A 396 27.93 -10.84 -5.17
C PRO A 396 27.08 -10.85 -3.88
N ASP A 397 26.79 -12.04 -3.34
CA ASP A 397 26.22 -12.16 -1.99
C ASP A 397 27.28 -11.81 -0.96
N VAL A 398 27.27 -10.54 -0.52
CA VAL A 398 28.24 -9.99 0.44
C VAL A 398 27.90 -10.30 1.89
N GLU A 399 26.68 -10.77 2.17
CA GLU A 399 26.24 -11.18 3.50
C GLU A 399 25.53 -12.55 3.44
N PRO A 400 26.29 -13.65 3.38
CA PRO A 400 25.78 -15.01 3.16
C PRO A 400 25.10 -15.62 4.40
N TYR A 401 24.08 -14.94 4.91
CA TYR A 401 23.21 -15.35 6.02
C TYR A 401 21.75 -15.47 5.56
N ILE A 402 20.99 -16.26 6.31
CA ILE A 402 19.53 -16.23 6.42
C ILE A 402 19.24 -15.53 7.76
N VAL A 403 18.30 -14.59 7.81
CA VAL A 403 17.96 -13.87 9.04
C VAL A 403 16.64 -14.38 9.59
N HIS A 404 16.61 -14.82 10.85
CA HIS A 404 15.36 -15.12 11.54
C HIS A 404 14.96 -13.88 12.36
N ASN A 405 13.73 -13.38 12.16
CA ASN A 405 13.23 -12.19 12.86
C ASN A 405 12.19 -12.55 13.93
N TYR A 406 12.31 -11.96 15.11
CA TYR A 406 11.31 -12.07 16.17
C TYR A 406 10.94 -10.68 16.69
N VAL A 407 9.71 -10.23 16.39
CA VAL A 407 9.20 -8.89 16.72
C VAL A 407 8.45 -8.86 18.04
N SER A 408 8.49 -7.72 18.73
CA SER A 408 7.65 -7.40 19.90
C SER A 408 6.15 -7.51 19.58
N ARG A 409 5.75 -7.00 18.40
CA ARG A 409 4.40 -7.00 17.82
C ARG A 409 4.45 -6.89 16.30
N ILE A 410 3.40 -7.34 15.62
CA ILE A 410 3.21 -7.19 14.17
C ILE A 410 2.50 -5.88 13.82
N ASP A 411 1.55 -5.46 14.66
CA ASP A 411 0.78 -4.22 14.49
C ASP A 411 1.59 -2.95 14.88
N SER A 412 2.87 -3.12 15.22
CA SER A 412 3.77 -2.21 15.96
C SER A 412 3.05 -1.16 16.83
N THR A 413 2.04 -1.59 17.59
CA THR A 413 1.47 -0.82 18.70
C THR A 413 2.41 -0.77 19.92
N ASP A 414 3.71 -0.92 19.68
CA ASP A 414 4.77 -1.04 20.68
C ASP A 414 5.51 0.28 20.94
N TYR A 415 5.03 1.42 20.42
CA TYR A 415 5.56 2.73 20.80
C TYR A 415 5.44 2.94 22.31
N GLN A 416 6.58 3.02 22.99
CA GLN A 416 6.67 3.39 24.40
C GLN A 416 7.78 4.44 24.57
N LYS A 417 7.75 5.16 25.69
CA LYS A 417 8.74 6.19 26.01
C LYS A 417 9.55 5.81 27.24
N SER A 418 10.87 5.96 27.14
CA SER A 418 11.80 5.96 28.26
C SER A 418 12.12 7.40 28.65
N GLN A 419 12.02 7.72 29.93
CA GLN A 419 12.34 9.05 30.46
C GLN A 419 12.63 9.04 31.96
N ASP A 420 13.81 9.54 32.34
CA ASP A 420 14.32 9.56 33.72
C ASP A 420 13.48 10.45 34.66
N TYR A 421 12.93 11.56 34.15
CA TYR A 421 12.28 12.60 34.96
C TYR A 421 11.09 12.10 35.79
N ASN A 422 10.44 11.02 35.35
CA ASN A 422 9.27 10.39 35.95
C ASN A 422 9.45 8.87 36.15
N GLU A 423 10.69 8.36 36.08
CA GLU A 423 11.04 6.95 36.29
C GLU A 423 10.29 5.97 35.35
N GLU A 424 9.99 6.40 34.12
CA GLU A 424 9.32 5.55 33.10
C GLU A 424 10.36 4.82 32.24
N TYR A 425 10.44 3.50 32.42
CA TYR A 425 11.42 2.62 31.77
C TYR A 425 10.72 1.45 31.07
N PRO A 426 10.47 1.54 29.75
CA PRO A 426 9.54 0.67 29.06
C PRO A 426 10.09 -0.75 28.92
N VAL A 427 9.19 -1.72 29.05
CA VAL A 427 9.49 -3.15 28.95
C VAL A 427 8.79 -3.71 27.72
N TYR A 428 9.55 -4.44 26.92
CA TYR A 428 9.11 -5.18 25.75
C TYR A 428 9.25 -6.67 26.03
N THR A 429 8.42 -7.47 25.35
CA THR A 429 8.51 -8.93 25.39
C THR A 429 8.54 -9.46 23.97
N ILE A 430 9.62 -10.16 23.63
CA ILE A 430 9.76 -10.86 22.34
C ILE A 430 9.57 -12.35 22.63
N HIS A 431 8.67 -13.02 21.89
CA HIS A 431 8.47 -14.46 22.02
C HIS A 431 9.20 -15.20 20.91
N ILE A 432 10.01 -16.19 21.30
CA ILE A 432 10.87 -16.97 20.41
C ILE A 432 10.58 -18.45 20.70
N PRO A 433 9.67 -19.12 19.95
CA PRO A 433 9.26 -20.48 20.27
C PRO A 433 10.32 -21.53 19.87
N ASP A 434 11.28 -21.13 19.03
CA ASP A 434 12.31 -22.00 18.45
C ASP A 434 13.63 -22.01 19.24
N ASP A 435 14.42 -23.07 19.04
CA ASP A 435 15.80 -23.13 19.52
C ASP A 435 16.74 -22.49 18.47
N ILE A 436 17.08 -21.21 18.67
CA ILE A 436 17.89 -20.42 17.73
C ILE A 436 19.34 -20.87 17.59
N ARG A 437 19.79 -21.89 18.34
CA ARG A 437 21.17 -22.39 18.27
C ARG A 437 21.37 -23.20 16.97
N PRO A 438 22.50 -23.03 16.27
CA PRO A 438 22.75 -23.72 15.01
C PRO A 438 22.80 -25.24 15.21
N VAL A 439 22.33 -25.99 14.20
CA VAL A 439 22.28 -27.47 14.22
C VAL A 439 23.62 -28.13 13.89
N THR A 440 24.66 -27.35 13.60
CA THR A 440 26.01 -27.80 13.21
C THR A 440 27.05 -27.38 14.25
N HIS A 441 27.92 -28.30 14.67
CA HIS A 441 28.81 -28.14 15.82
C HIS A 441 29.74 -26.92 15.79
N ASP A 442 30.39 -26.67 14.66
CA ASP A 442 31.42 -25.63 14.51
C ASP A 442 30.86 -24.30 13.95
N VAL A 443 29.54 -24.10 14.07
CA VAL A 443 28.81 -22.91 13.61
C VAL A 443 28.30 -22.12 14.83
N HIS A 444 28.23 -20.80 14.69
CA HIS A 444 27.53 -19.87 15.57
C HIS A 444 26.50 -19.09 14.75
N ASN A 445 25.44 -18.63 15.41
CA ASN A 445 24.52 -17.65 14.86
C ASN A 445 24.68 -16.35 15.67
N ASP A 446 24.96 -15.23 15.01
CA ASP A 446 25.07 -13.93 15.68
C ASP A 446 23.67 -13.37 15.99
N VAL A 447 23.49 -12.79 17.18
CA VAL A 447 22.18 -12.31 17.64
C VAL A 447 22.23 -10.80 17.89
N TYR A 448 21.35 -10.07 17.22
CA TYR A 448 21.23 -8.61 17.34
C TYR A 448 19.86 -8.22 17.88
N LEU A 449 19.85 -7.34 18.89
CA LEU A 449 18.66 -6.56 19.25
C LEU A 449 18.58 -5.35 18.29
N VAL A 450 17.40 -5.09 17.73
CA VAL A 450 17.13 -3.99 16.82
C VAL A 450 15.93 -3.18 17.31
N PHE A 451 15.99 -1.85 17.19
CA PHE A 451 14.93 -0.93 17.58
C PHE A 451 15.10 0.43 16.90
N THR A 452 14.02 1.21 16.80
CA THR A 452 14.04 2.59 16.32
C THR A 452 13.82 3.57 17.48
N TYR A 453 14.69 4.59 17.62
CA TYR A 453 14.38 5.77 18.41
C TYR A 453 13.47 6.72 17.63
N PHE A 454 12.44 7.26 18.29
CA PHE A 454 11.54 8.25 17.72
C PHE A 454 10.95 9.17 18.81
N SER A 455 11.22 10.48 18.77
CA SER A 455 10.52 11.46 19.63
C SER A 455 9.24 11.95 18.96
N ASN A 456 8.08 11.75 19.60
CA ASN A 456 6.76 12.09 19.04
C ASN A 456 5.89 13.01 19.91
N ASP A 457 6.49 13.65 20.92
CA ASP A 457 5.80 14.50 21.90
C ASP A 457 6.37 15.93 21.94
N TYR A 458 7.14 16.30 20.91
CA TYR A 458 7.96 17.53 20.84
C TYR A 458 9.01 17.66 21.97
N SER A 459 9.37 16.58 22.67
CA SER A 459 10.48 16.60 23.64
C SER A 459 11.85 16.37 22.98
N TYR A 460 12.91 16.89 23.61
CA TYR A 460 14.30 16.67 23.19
C TYR A 460 14.64 15.17 23.22
N PHE A 461 14.98 14.56 22.08
CA PHE A 461 15.66 13.26 22.11
C PHE A 461 16.99 13.40 22.88
N THR A 462 17.26 12.49 23.82
CA THR A 462 18.50 12.49 24.62
C THR A 462 18.85 11.07 25.06
N ILE A 463 20.07 10.66 24.71
CA ILE A 463 20.76 9.47 25.24
C ILE A 463 22.01 9.99 25.96
N GLU A 464 22.25 9.58 27.20
CA GLU A 464 23.44 9.97 27.97
C GLU A 464 24.44 8.80 28.19
N PRO A 465 25.75 9.08 28.40
CA PRO A 465 26.76 8.07 28.75
C PRO A 465 26.50 7.33 30.09
N GLY A 466 25.64 6.32 30.02
CA GLY A 466 25.15 5.54 31.15
C GLY A 466 23.84 4.82 30.81
N ASP A 467 23.09 5.34 29.85
CA ASP A 467 21.89 4.75 29.28
C ASP A 467 22.14 3.34 28.74
N SER A 468 21.18 2.45 28.96
CA SER A 468 21.35 1.02 28.71
C SER A 468 20.04 0.29 28.43
N VAL A 469 20.13 -0.84 27.74
CA VAL A 469 19.04 -1.79 27.53
C VAL A 469 19.41 -3.13 28.15
N PHE A 470 18.48 -3.71 28.91
CA PHE A 470 18.65 -5.01 29.56
C PHE A 470 17.86 -6.06 28.79
N VAL A 471 18.56 -7.05 28.22
CA VAL A 471 17.95 -8.24 27.61
C VAL A 471 18.08 -9.40 28.60
N ASN A 472 16.96 -9.93 29.09
CA ASN A 472 16.91 -10.98 30.12
C ASN A 472 17.78 -10.67 31.37
N GLY A 473 17.90 -9.38 31.73
CA GLY A 473 18.74 -8.91 32.85
C GLY A 473 20.24 -8.74 32.53
N VAL A 474 20.68 -8.95 31.28
CA VAL A 474 22.02 -8.60 30.80
C VAL A 474 21.99 -7.20 30.18
N GLY A 475 22.73 -6.26 30.77
CA GLY A 475 22.75 -4.86 30.32
C GLY A 475 23.76 -4.60 29.20
N PHE A 476 23.33 -3.88 28.18
CA PHE A 476 24.12 -3.39 27.05
C PHE A 476 24.02 -1.85 26.98
N PRO A 477 25.09 -1.13 26.61
CA PRO A 477 25.03 0.33 26.47
C PRO A 477 24.11 0.71 25.31
N LEU A 478 23.29 1.75 25.49
CA LEU A 478 22.53 2.32 24.39
C LEU A 478 23.42 3.21 23.51
N PRO A 479 23.34 3.10 22.18
CA PRO A 479 24.08 4.00 21.30
C PRO A 479 23.46 5.40 21.33
N GLU A 480 24.32 6.41 21.43
CA GLU A 480 24.02 7.76 20.94
C GLU A 480 23.69 7.63 19.44
N GLY A 481 22.49 8.07 19.03
CA GLY A 481 21.87 7.68 17.76
C GLY A 481 22.77 7.90 16.54
N ALA A 482 22.87 6.87 15.68
CA ALA A 482 23.89 6.75 14.63
C ALA A 482 23.87 7.84 13.54
N ASN A 483 24.47 8.99 13.84
CA ASN A 483 24.66 10.10 12.91
C ASN A 483 25.92 9.87 12.07
N ASN A 484 25.74 9.47 10.81
CA ASN A 484 26.84 9.20 9.88
C ASN A 484 27.28 10.44 9.05
N SER A 485 26.85 11.65 9.41
CA SER A 485 27.28 12.87 8.70
C SER A 485 28.76 13.20 8.90
N ASN A 486 29.38 13.79 7.88
CA ASN A 486 30.80 14.11 7.81
C ASN A 486 31.03 15.45 7.08
N PRO A 487 31.46 16.52 7.77
CA PRO A 487 31.68 16.59 9.22
C PRO A 487 30.37 16.38 9.99
N LEU A 488 30.47 15.87 11.21
CA LEU A 488 29.33 15.58 12.08
C LEU A 488 28.48 16.85 12.32
N ASN A 489 27.25 16.85 11.80
CA ASN A 489 26.21 17.83 12.07
C ASN A 489 25.27 17.26 13.15
N PRO A 490 25.40 17.67 14.44
CA PRO A 490 24.60 17.09 15.52
C PRO A 490 23.11 17.46 15.43
N ASP A 491 22.75 18.55 14.76
CA ASP A 491 21.38 19.07 14.74
C ASP A 491 20.40 18.14 13.97
N LEU A 492 20.92 17.27 13.10
CA LEU A 492 20.18 16.22 12.37
C LEU A 492 19.47 15.19 13.27
N VAL A 493 19.95 15.04 14.51
CA VAL A 493 19.42 14.13 15.55
C VAL A 493 18.48 14.87 16.52
N GLY A 494 18.18 16.14 16.23
CA GLY A 494 17.43 17.03 17.09
C GLY A 494 15.91 16.81 17.19
N TYR A 495 15.25 17.80 17.79
CA TYR A 495 13.82 17.90 18.18
C TYR A 495 12.75 17.32 17.23
N SER A 496 13.01 17.17 15.93
CA SER A 496 12.00 17.09 14.87
C SER A 496 11.58 15.67 14.44
N GLY A 497 11.86 14.66 15.25
CA GLY A 497 11.34 13.30 15.02
C GLY A 497 12.03 12.50 13.92
N SER A 498 13.32 12.74 13.66
CA SER A 498 14.13 11.86 12.81
C SER A 498 14.10 10.43 13.36
N ALA A 499 13.62 9.46 12.58
CA ALA A 499 13.67 8.05 12.94
C ALA A 499 15.13 7.54 12.87
N ILE A 500 15.62 6.95 13.97
CA ILE A 500 17.01 6.42 14.05
C ILE A 500 16.94 4.95 14.47
N SER A 501 17.16 4.03 13.51
CA SER A 501 17.25 2.60 13.81
C SER A 501 18.66 2.26 14.31
N ASN A 502 18.74 1.40 15.33
CA ASN A 502 19.98 0.97 15.94
C ASN A 502 19.99 -0.56 16.07
N ARG A 503 21.17 -1.17 15.95
CA ARG A 503 21.38 -2.62 16.17
C ARG A 503 22.49 -2.82 17.20
N ILE A 504 22.24 -3.65 18.20
CA ILE A 504 23.19 -4.01 19.27
C ILE A 504 23.46 -5.51 19.16
N HIS A 505 24.72 -5.91 19.01
CA HIS A 505 25.09 -7.32 19.11
C HIS A 505 24.96 -7.79 20.56
N ILE A 506 24.03 -8.71 20.84
CA ILE A 506 23.73 -9.20 22.19
C ILE A 506 24.36 -10.57 22.50
N GLY A 507 24.91 -11.26 21.50
CA GLY A 507 25.79 -12.42 21.69
C GLY A 507 25.65 -13.51 20.62
N GLU A 508 26.47 -14.54 20.74
CA GLU A 508 26.51 -15.69 19.84
C GLU A 508 25.68 -16.86 20.39
N ALA A 509 24.84 -17.48 19.55
CA ALA A 509 24.18 -18.74 19.85
C ALA A 509 24.99 -19.93 19.29
N HIS A 510 25.31 -20.91 20.12
CA HIS A 510 26.22 -22.02 19.78
C HIS A 510 25.56 -23.40 19.92
N PHE A 511 25.90 -24.33 19.03
CA PHE A 511 25.41 -25.72 19.03
C PHE A 511 25.48 -26.39 20.41
N ASN A 512 24.32 -26.85 20.93
CA ASN A 512 24.17 -27.53 22.22
C ASN A 512 24.80 -26.81 23.43
N SER A 513 25.01 -25.50 23.33
CA SER A 513 25.73 -24.68 24.31
C SER A 513 24.91 -23.44 24.65
N HIS A 514 25.57 -22.31 24.90
CA HIS A 514 24.98 -21.02 25.22
C HIS A 514 24.08 -20.46 24.08
N SER A 515 23.12 -19.65 24.50
CA SER A 515 22.33 -18.72 23.69
C SER A 515 22.10 -17.47 24.55
N PRO A 516 22.20 -16.24 24.01
CA PRO A 516 21.86 -15.02 24.74
C PRO A 516 20.35 -14.91 25.02
N LEU A 517 19.53 -15.66 24.27
CA LEU A 517 18.07 -15.64 24.35
C LEU A 517 17.49 -16.96 24.83
N HIS A 518 16.34 -16.88 25.47
CA HIS A 518 15.54 -17.99 25.96
C HIS A 518 14.53 -18.46 24.91
N ILE A 519 14.24 -19.76 24.91
CA ILE A 519 13.07 -20.30 24.22
C ILE A 519 11.83 -19.92 25.04
N GLY A 520 10.85 -19.28 24.41
CA GLY A 520 9.70 -18.64 25.03
C GLY A 520 9.86 -17.12 25.08
N HIS A 521 9.49 -16.52 26.22
CA HIS A 521 9.53 -15.06 26.38
C HIS A 521 10.93 -14.55 26.73
N ASN A 522 11.32 -13.48 26.06
CA ASN A 522 12.53 -12.70 26.33
C ASN A 522 12.11 -11.28 26.73
N GLU A 523 12.67 -10.77 27.82
CA GLU A 523 12.38 -9.44 28.35
C GLU A 523 13.44 -8.44 27.84
N VAL A 524 13.00 -7.30 27.32
CA VAL A 524 13.88 -6.21 26.86
C VAL A 524 13.42 -4.91 27.53
N GLN A 525 14.17 -4.41 28.50
CA GLN A 525 13.86 -3.18 29.23
C GLN A 525 14.85 -2.06 28.89
N PHE A 526 14.35 -0.88 28.54
CA PHE A 526 15.17 0.28 28.21
C PHE A 526 15.25 1.28 29.37
N PHE A 527 16.47 1.75 29.64
CA PHE A 527 16.80 2.83 30.56
C PHE A 527 17.55 3.91 29.77
N ALA A 528 16.79 4.86 29.23
CA ALA A 528 17.28 6.00 28.45
C ALA A 528 16.75 7.32 29.02
N THR A 529 17.63 8.33 29.06
CA THR A 529 17.38 9.65 29.66
C THR A 529 16.10 10.31 29.13
N ASN A 530 15.93 10.39 27.80
CA ASN A 530 14.65 10.75 27.17
C ASN A 530 14.57 10.25 25.70
N ALA A 531 13.94 9.11 25.46
CA ALA A 531 13.76 8.54 24.12
C ALA A 531 12.43 7.78 23.97
N GLY A 532 11.70 8.02 22.87
CA GLY A 532 10.63 7.13 22.41
C GLY A 532 11.20 5.99 21.57
N ILE A 533 10.57 4.82 21.65
CA ILE A 533 11.12 3.53 21.19
C ILE A 533 10.01 2.74 20.48
N ILE A 534 10.30 2.15 19.32
CA ILE A 534 9.35 1.41 18.46
C ILE A 534 10.08 0.37 17.59
N ASN A 535 9.35 -0.56 16.98
CA ASN A 535 9.86 -1.60 16.07
C ASN A 535 10.90 -2.52 16.75
N VAL A 536 10.69 -2.85 18.04
CA VAL A 536 11.65 -3.61 18.83
C VAL A 536 11.65 -5.09 18.41
N HIS A 537 12.76 -5.57 17.86
CA HIS A 537 12.87 -6.92 17.32
C HIS A 537 14.26 -7.53 17.51
N VAL A 538 14.39 -8.83 17.24
CA VAL A 538 15.66 -9.56 17.23
C VAL A 538 15.93 -10.12 15.84
N GLU A 539 17.10 -9.81 15.28
CA GLU A 539 17.65 -10.49 14.11
C GLU A 539 18.65 -11.58 14.57
N VAL A 540 18.43 -12.83 14.16
CA VAL A 540 19.40 -13.93 14.32
C VAL A 540 19.99 -14.26 12.95
N PHE A 541 21.30 -14.07 12.78
CA PHE A 541 22.01 -14.30 11.54
C PHE A 541 22.52 -15.76 11.47
N CYS A 542 21.83 -16.59 10.70
CA CYS A 542 22.15 -17.99 10.48
C CYS A 542 23.03 -18.13 9.20
N PRO A 543 24.29 -18.61 9.28
CA PRO A 543 25.14 -18.71 8.09
C PRO A 543 24.58 -19.67 7.03
N SER A 544 24.37 -19.18 5.80
CA SER A 544 23.75 -19.94 4.68
C SER A 544 24.56 -21.16 4.20
N THR A 545 25.79 -21.32 4.70
CA THR A 545 26.64 -22.49 4.47
C THR A 545 26.29 -23.68 5.37
N ALA A 546 25.38 -23.51 6.33
CA ALA A 546 24.86 -24.54 7.22
C ALA A 546 23.32 -24.61 7.14
N PRO A 547 22.69 -25.74 7.54
CA PRO A 547 21.24 -25.80 7.65
C PRO A 547 20.71 -24.83 8.71
N GLU A 548 19.63 -24.13 8.41
CA GLU A 548 18.94 -23.24 9.35
C GLU A 548 18.42 -24.03 10.58
N PRO A 549 18.41 -23.41 11.79
CA PRO A 549 17.63 -23.94 12.92
C PRO A 549 16.12 -23.80 12.62
N PRO A 550 15.24 -24.35 13.47
CA PRO A 550 13.80 -24.11 13.36
C PRO A 550 13.46 -22.61 13.37
N TYR A 551 12.40 -22.25 12.64
CA TYR A 551 11.88 -20.88 12.58
C TYR A 551 10.36 -20.87 12.45
N THR A 552 9.71 -20.22 13.40
CA THR A 552 8.30 -19.87 13.41
C THR A 552 8.18 -18.40 13.08
N GLN A 553 7.55 -18.04 11.96
CA GLN A 553 7.40 -16.64 11.57
C GLN A 553 6.58 -15.83 12.60
N PRO A 554 6.85 -14.53 12.77
CA PRO A 554 6.08 -13.62 13.61
C PRO A 554 4.55 -13.80 13.57
N ALA A 555 3.95 -13.97 12.39
CA ALA A 555 2.50 -14.15 12.22
C ALA A 555 1.95 -15.36 13.00
N ASP A 556 2.67 -16.48 12.99
CA ASP A 556 2.32 -17.69 13.75
C ASP A 556 2.60 -17.50 15.25
N VAL A 557 3.69 -16.81 15.60
CA VAL A 557 4.07 -16.49 17.00
C VAL A 557 2.97 -15.68 17.71
N HIS A 558 2.46 -14.64 17.05
CA HIS A 558 1.42 -13.76 17.60
C HIS A 558 0.00 -14.30 17.37
N GLY A 559 -0.16 -15.37 16.58
CA GLY A 559 -1.43 -16.07 16.35
C GLY A 559 -2.49 -15.28 15.56
N HIS A 560 -2.14 -14.09 15.07
CA HIS A 560 -2.96 -13.26 14.21
C HIS A 560 -2.08 -12.28 13.41
N PHE A 561 -2.24 -12.30 12.09
CA PHE A 561 -1.83 -11.20 11.23
C PHE A 561 -3.07 -10.39 10.82
N PRO A 562 -3.08 -9.05 10.89
CA PRO A 562 -4.24 -8.26 10.49
C PRO A 562 -4.41 -8.29 8.96
N MET A 563 -5.19 -9.22 8.42
CA MET A 563 -5.45 -9.24 6.98
C MET A 563 -6.32 -8.07 6.54
N HIS A 564 -6.00 -7.47 5.39
CA HIS A 564 -6.72 -6.33 4.80
C HIS A 564 -8.25 -6.51 4.71
N HIS A 565 -8.74 -7.75 4.52
CA HIS A 565 -10.17 -8.05 4.44
C HIS A 565 -10.92 -7.87 5.78
N HIS A 566 -10.21 -7.70 6.91
CA HIS A 566 -10.78 -7.31 8.20
C HIS A 566 -10.97 -5.79 8.34
N LEU A 567 -10.41 -4.98 7.45
CA LEU A 567 -10.51 -3.52 7.51
C LEU A 567 -11.93 -3.04 7.17
N PRO A 568 -12.39 -1.88 7.69
CA PRO A 568 -13.70 -1.36 7.37
C PRO A 568 -13.84 -1.10 5.87
N LYS A 569 -14.80 -1.77 5.20
CA LYS A 569 -15.16 -1.46 3.81
C LYS A 569 -15.65 -0.02 3.71
N LEU A 570 -14.85 0.83 3.07
CA LEU A 570 -15.20 2.22 2.80
C LEU A 570 -16.11 2.30 1.57
N GLY A 571 -17.17 3.12 1.68
CA GLY A 571 -17.93 3.55 0.51
C GLY A 571 -17.24 4.70 -0.20
N ILE A 572 -17.88 5.21 -1.26
CA ILE A 572 -17.55 6.53 -1.82
C ILE A 572 -17.65 7.56 -0.67
N PRO A 573 -16.67 8.47 -0.47
CA PRO A 573 -16.75 9.50 0.56
C PRO A 573 -18.03 10.32 0.39
N ALA A 574 -18.71 10.60 1.51
CA ALA A 574 -20.05 11.18 1.49
C ALA A 574 -20.20 12.28 2.54
N TYR A 575 -20.37 13.51 2.07
CA TYR A 575 -20.51 14.72 2.88
C TYR A 575 -21.96 15.20 2.86
N ILE A 576 -22.51 15.53 4.03
CA ILE A 576 -23.76 16.29 4.08
C ILE A 576 -23.40 17.73 3.70
N ILE A 577 -24.06 18.29 2.67
CA ILE A 577 -23.91 19.71 2.31
C ILE A 577 -24.91 20.54 3.11
N ASP A 578 -26.20 20.22 2.95
CA ASP A 578 -27.30 20.95 3.55
C ASP A 578 -28.08 20.07 4.52
N ILE A 579 -28.63 20.70 5.56
CA ILE A 579 -29.73 20.14 6.35
C ILE A 579 -30.87 21.15 6.43
N ASP A 580 -32.10 20.73 6.10
CA ASP A 580 -33.28 21.60 6.06
C ASP A 580 -33.11 22.85 5.15
N ASP A 581 -32.43 22.64 4.02
CA ASP A 581 -32.03 23.65 3.02
C ASP A 581 -31.14 24.78 3.62
N VAL A 582 -30.31 24.43 4.61
CA VAL A 582 -29.24 25.26 5.22
C VAL A 582 -27.89 24.54 5.08
N GLU A 583 -26.95 25.17 4.38
CA GLU A 583 -25.55 24.72 4.21
C GLU A 583 -24.83 24.56 5.56
N LEU A 584 -24.00 23.53 5.69
CA LEU A 584 -23.16 23.29 6.87
C LEU A 584 -21.84 24.05 6.75
N GLU A 585 -21.56 24.91 7.74
CA GLU A 585 -20.32 25.69 7.83
C GLU A 585 -19.30 24.97 8.73
N ASP A 586 -18.07 24.81 8.26
CA ASP A 586 -16.94 24.31 9.06
C ASP A 586 -16.12 25.48 9.61
N ASP A 587 -15.65 25.42 10.86
CA ASP A 587 -14.63 26.36 11.38
C ASP A 587 -13.18 25.89 11.15
N GLU A 588 -12.20 26.72 11.52
CA GLU A 588 -10.77 26.43 11.36
C GLU A 588 -10.30 25.23 12.21
N ASP A 589 -11.07 24.84 13.24
CA ASP A 589 -10.82 23.68 14.11
C ASP A 589 -11.56 22.41 13.63
N GLY A 590 -12.37 22.50 12.56
CA GLY A 590 -13.14 21.39 11.98
C GLY A 590 -14.48 21.09 12.66
N ASN A 591 -15.02 22.03 13.43
CA ASN A 591 -16.36 21.90 14.01
C ASN A 591 -17.44 22.19 12.94
N LEU A 592 -18.27 21.20 12.66
CA LEU A 592 -19.47 21.34 11.81
C LEU A 592 -20.56 22.14 12.52
N PHE A 593 -20.82 23.37 12.07
CA PHE A 593 -21.97 24.17 12.45
C PHE A 593 -23.15 23.90 11.52
N GLY A 594 -24.33 23.71 12.11
CA GLY A 594 -25.55 23.42 11.38
C GLY A 594 -26.82 23.78 12.16
N PRO A 595 -28.00 23.72 11.51
CA PRO A 595 -29.26 24.08 12.14
C PRO A 595 -29.61 23.14 13.31
N THR A 596 -30.34 23.68 14.30
CA THR A 596 -30.89 22.87 15.40
C THR A 596 -32.09 22.04 14.90
N VAL A 597 -31.81 20.86 14.37
CA VAL A 597 -32.79 19.99 13.71
C VAL A 597 -33.78 19.33 14.67
N SER A 598 -35.04 19.20 14.22
CA SER A 598 -36.05 18.40 14.93
C SER A 598 -37.08 17.80 13.97
N GLY A 599 -37.54 16.57 14.24
CA GLY A 599 -38.50 15.87 13.38
C GLY A 599 -37.82 15.13 12.23
N VAL A 600 -38.45 15.17 11.04
CA VAL A 600 -37.85 14.74 9.77
C VAL A 600 -37.42 16.00 9.04
N VAL A 601 -36.11 16.14 8.84
CA VAL A 601 -35.49 17.17 7.99
C VAL A 601 -34.95 16.49 6.74
N PRO A 602 -34.93 17.18 5.58
CA PRO A 602 -34.15 16.73 4.44
C PRO A 602 -32.66 16.94 4.70
N VAL A 603 -31.84 16.08 4.11
CA VAL A 603 -30.40 16.33 3.95
C VAL A 603 -30.05 16.29 2.47
N GLU A 604 -29.11 17.13 2.05
CA GLU A 604 -28.40 16.97 0.77
C GLU A 604 -27.04 16.32 1.04
N VAL A 605 -26.65 15.36 0.21
CA VAL A 605 -25.41 14.60 0.37
C VAL A 605 -24.61 14.64 -0.93
N LEU A 606 -23.38 15.16 -0.87
CA LEU A 606 -22.38 15.00 -1.90
C LEU A 606 -21.70 13.65 -1.72
N ALA A 607 -21.90 12.73 -2.65
CA ALA A 607 -21.09 11.51 -2.76
C ALA A 607 -19.97 11.74 -3.78
N GLY A 608 -18.72 11.71 -3.33
CA GLY A 608 -17.51 12.05 -4.08
C GLY A 608 -16.61 13.04 -3.33
N ASN A 609 -15.41 13.28 -3.87
CA ASN A 609 -14.41 14.16 -3.25
C ASN A 609 -14.92 15.62 -3.13
N ARG A 610 -14.63 16.28 -2.01
CA ARG A 610 -14.95 17.69 -1.81
C ARG A 610 -13.83 18.56 -2.39
N HIS A 611 -14.17 19.65 -3.11
CA HIS A 611 -13.17 20.55 -3.68
C HIS A 611 -12.49 21.44 -2.63
N TRP A 612 -11.63 20.88 -1.77
CA TRP A 612 -10.77 21.64 -0.84
C TRP A 612 -9.84 22.61 -1.59
N ALA A 613 -9.26 22.16 -2.71
CA ALA A 613 -8.30 22.94 -3.50
C ALA A 613 -9.00 23.91 -4.48
N ASN A 614 -9.64 24.96 -3.97
CA ASN A 614 -10.27 26.04 -4.76
C ASN A 614 -9.31 26.75 -5.75
N TRP A 615 -8.00 26.55 -5.62
CA TRP A 615 -6.96 27.08 -6.49
C TRP A 615 -6.54 26.12 -7.63
N ALA A 616 -7.00 24.87 -7.62
CA ALA A 616 -6.65 23.86 -8.63
C ALA A 616 -7.76 22.80 -8.87
N PRO A 617 -9.02 23.18 -9.14
CA PRO A 617 -10.10 22.20 -9.40
C PRO A 617 -9.76 21.26 -10.58
N ASN A 618 -9.08 21.79 -11.60
CA ASN A 618 -8.59 21.04 -12.77
C ASN A 618 -7.48 20.02 -12.49
N LEU A 619 -6.95 19.90 -11.26
CA LEU A 619 -6.09 18.77 -10.86
C LEU A 619 -6.88 17.60 -10.24
N LEU A 620 -8.12 17.83 -9.78
CA LEU A 620 -9.01 16.81 -9.22
C LEU A 620 -10.11 16.39 -10.21
N ASN A 621 -9.82 16.43 -11.51
CA ASN A 621 -10.68 15.95 -12.60
C ASN A 621 -10.74 14.40 -12.69
N MET A 622 -10.78 13.72 -11.55
CA MET A 622 -10.98 12.27 -11.47
C MET A 622 -12.35 11.99 -10.86
N PRO A 623 -13.34 11.52 -11.64
CA PRO A 623 -14.68 11.24 -11.12
C PRO A 623 -14.60 10.07 -10.14
N ALA A 624 -14.71 10.39 -8.84
CA ALA A 624 -14.60 9.48 -7.70
C ALA A 624 -13.57 8.36 -7.93
N ILE A 625 -12.27 8.70 -7.80
CA ILE A 625 -11.17 7.71 -7.81
C ILE A 625 -11.63 6.50 -7.02
N SER A 626 -11.74 5.35 -7.67
CA SER A 626 -12.49 4.24 -7.13
C SER A 626 -11.90 3.85 -5.78
N ALA A 627 -12.66 4.05 -4.70
CA ALA A 627 -12.53 3.24 -3.51
C ALA A 627 -12.48 1.79 -4.02
N GLU A 628 -11.33 1.13 -3.84
CA GLU A 628 -11.04 -0.08 -4.62
C GLU A 628 -12.20 -1.05 -4.46
N LEU A 629 -12.84 -1.40 -5.57
CA LEU A 629 -13.94 -2.35 -5.54
C LEU A 629 -13.29 -3.73 -5.58
N TRP A 630 -12.67 -4.06 -4.43
CA TRP A 630 -11.64 -5.07 -4.22
C TRP A 630 -11.89 -6.29 -5.08
N SER A 631 -11.06 -6.52 -6.09
CA SER A 631 -11.28 -7.52 -7.15
C SER A 631 -11.25 -8.98 -6.67
N ALA A 632 -11.05 -9.19 -5.36
CA ALA A 632 -11.36 -10.42 -4.64
C ALA A 632 -12.86 -10.63 -4.33
N GLY A 633 -13.78 -9.70 -4.62
CA GLY A 633 -15.20 -9.89 -4.35
C GLY A 633 -16.17 -8.93 -5.04
N SER A 634 -17.46 -9.29 -5.00
CA SER A 634 -18.52 -8.61 -5.75
C SER A 634 -18.77 -7.16 -5.32
N THR A 635 -19.60 -6.44 -6.11
CA THR A 635 -20.10 -5.07 -5.89
C THR A 635 -21.04 -4.91 -4.67
N SER A 636 -20.77 -5.64 -3.57
CA SER A 636 -21.34 -5.47 -2.24
C SER A 636 -20.86 -4.16 -1.61
N GLY A 637 -21.36 -3.03 -2.11
CA GLY A 637 -21.23 -1.73 -1.45
C GLY A 637 -21.93 -1.71 -0.08
N VAL A 638 -21.72 -0.63 0.67
CA VAL A 638 -22.14 -0.40 2.07
C VAL A 638 -23.50 -1.05 2.44
N ASP A 639 -23.47 -2.26 3.01
CA ASP A 639 -24.69 -3.01 3.41
C ASP A 639 -25.36 -2.39 4.67
N SER A 640 -24.66 -1.49 5.38
CA SER A 640 -25.20 -0.72 6.50
C SER A 640 -24.38 0.55 6.81
N LEU A 641 -25.07 1.68 6.96
CA LEU A 641 -24.51 2.93 7.50
C LEU A 641 -24.71 2.94 9.03
N HIS A 642 -23.61 2.91 9.80
CA HIS A 642 -23.63 2.85 11.26
C HIS A 642 -23.25 4.19 11.89
N PHE A 643 -24.26 4.95 12.35
CA PHE A 643 -24.05 6.14 13.17
C PHE A 643 -23.66 5.73 14.61
N SER A 644 -22.43 6.01 15.01
CA SER A 644 -21.82 5.66 16.30
C SER A 644 -22.27 6.55 17.48
N SER A 645 -23.57 6.82 17.61
CA SER A 645 -24.09 7.38 18.87
C SER A 645 -24.04 6.31 19.97
N ASN A 646 -23.45 6.63 21.13
CA ASN A 646 -23.41 5.76 22.32
C ASN A 646 -24.80 5.60 23.01
N LEU A 647 -25.76 5.02 22.27
CA LEU A 647 -27.09 4.60 22.73
C LEU A 647 -27.72 3.67 21.68
N HIS A 648 -28.17 2.48 22.08
CA HIS A 648 -28.62 1.42 21.17
C HIS A 648 -29.92 1.74 20.39
N TRP A 649 -30.13 1.00 19.29
CA TRP A 649 -31.37 0.78 18.53
C TRP A 649 -31.76 1.78 17.43
N ILE A 650 -31.04 1.71 16.29
CA ILE A 650 -31.66 1.80 14.96
C ILE A 650 -31.32 0.49 14.21
N ARG A 651 -32.22 -0.01 13.34
CA ARG A 651 -32.03 -1.29 12.64
C ARG A 651 -32.63 -1.25 11.23
N TRP A 652 -31.82 -1.61 10.24
CA TRP A 652 -32.14 -1.79 8.82
C TRP A 652 -32.60 -0.55 8.04
N LEU A 653 -31.69 -0.03 7.21
CA LEU A 653 -32.01 0.64 5.95
C LEU A 653 -31.10 0.01 4.88
N ARG A 654 -31.67 -0.63 3.85
CA ARG A 654 -30.90 -1.11 2.69
C ARG A 654 -31.02 -0.07 1.57
N VAL A 655 -29.88 0.44 1.10
CA VAL A 655 -29.79 1.38 -0.02
C VAL A 655 -28.79 0.80 -1.01
N PHE A 656 -29.23 0.57 -2.25
CA PHE A 656 -28.32 0.23 -3.34
C PHE A 656 -27.73 1.53 -3.90
N PHE A 657 -26.41 1.68 -3.79
CA PHE A 657 -25.68 2.77 -4.42
C PHE A 657 -25.11 2.35 -5.78
N LEU A 658 -25.16 3.27 -6.73
CA LEU A 658 -24.40 3.25 -7.98
C LEU A 658 -23.45 4.47 -7.96
N PRO A 659 -22.28 4.42 -8.63
CA PRO A 659 -21.29 5.49 -8.57
C PRO A 659 -21.73 6.69 -9.42
N VAL A 660 -22.43 7.65 -8.80
CA VAL A 660 -22.92 8.89 -9.42
C VAL A 660 -22.94 10.00 -8.37
N SER A 661 -22.66 11.24 -8.76
CA SER A 661 -23.06 12.44 -7.99
C SER A 661 -24.58 12.57 -7.96
N MET A 662 -25.25 11.80 -7.11
CA MET A 662 -26.69 11.90 -6.87
C MET A 662 -26.98 12.76 -5.63
N CYS A 663 -27.66 13.88 -5.82
CA CYS A 663 -28.38 14.58 -4.75
C CYS A 663 -29.47 13.62 -4.19
N LEU A 664 -29.12 12.88 -3.14
CA LEU A 664 -29.97 11.85 -2.55
C LEU A 664 -30.65 12.38 -1.28
N LYS A 665 -31.92 12.76 -1.39
CA LYS A 665 -32.70 13.35 -0.28
C LYS A 665 -33.11 12.27 0.74
N ILE A 666 -32.20 11.94 1.67
CA ILE A 666 -32.40 10.93 2.73
C ILE A 666 -33.33 11.47 3.83
N ILE A 667 -34.14 10.59 4.42
CA ILE A 667 -35.04 10.89 5.54
C ILE A 667 -34.52 10.21 6.81
N LEU A 668 -34.09 11.01 7.79
CA LEU A 668 -33.69 10.54 9.12
C LEU A 668 -34.87 10.61 10.11
N LEU A 669 -34.94 9.63 11.03
CA LEU A 669 -35.99 9.51 12.03
C LEU A 669 -35.40 9.39 13.44
N ARG A 670 -35.63 10.41 14.28
CA ARG A 670 -35.30 10.38 15.71
C ARG A 670 -36.54 10.65 16.56
N ARG A 671 -36.79 9.83 17.59
CA ARG A 671 -37.79 10.14 18.62
C ARG A 671 -37.16 11.01 19.72
N SER A 672 -37.98 11.88 20.31
CA SER A 672 -37.53 13.03 21.09
C SER A 672 -36.74 12.71 22.36
N GLY A 673 -35.56 13.31 22.48
CA GLY A 673 -34.75 13.41 23.69
C GLY A 673 -33.64 14.45 23.48
N MET A 674 -33.55 15.47 24.34
CA MET A 674 -32.56 16.55 24.21
C MET A 674 -31.20 16.15 24.78
N HIS A 675 -30.18 16.06 23.93
CA HIS A 675 -28.78 16.17 24.31
C HIS A 675 -28.01 16.89 23.19
N MET A 676 -26.97 17.63 23.55
CA MET A 676 -26.08 18.29 22.59
C MET A 676 -25.36 17.26 21.72
N ILE A 677 -25.07 17.63 20.47
CA ILE A 677 -24.14 16.90 19.63
C ILE A 677 -22.75 17.48 19.90
N SER A 678 -21.82 16.61 20.27
CA SER A 678 -20.39 16.82 20.13
C SER A 678 -19.92 15.71 19.21
N ILE A 679 -19.16 16.10 18.18
CA ILE A 679 -18.43 15.18 17.32
C ILE A 679 -17.00 15.14 17.86
N GLN A 680 -16.40 13.95 17.85
CA GLN A 680 -15.03 13.67 18.32
C GLN A 680 -14.51 12.44 17.59
#